data_AF-A0AAI8W0A0-F1
#
_entry.id   AF-A0AAI8W0A0-F1
#
_cell.length_a   1.000
_cell.length_b   1.000
_cell.length_c   1.000
_cell.angle_alpha   90.00
_cell.angle_beta   90.00
_cell.angle_gamma   90.00
#
_symmetry.space_group_name_H-M   'P 1'
#
loop_
_entity.id
_entity.type
_entity.pdbx_description
1 polymer ?
#
loop_
_entity_poly.entity_id
_entity_poly.type
_entity_poly.pdbx_seq_one_letter_code
_entity_poly.pdbx_strand_id
1 'polypeptide(L)'
;MFDVDDRFLNTTIGSSDSQLLIWASIVVQEGEDNRAMREPHVARLQLRSKRLLYRSYAILSQNGVALDAAVQKAWSGYAPSKVGWSTQAKHWVTTEMATAAHVHYNLLSGELLVNGLPLDQPPADYRKSTLFQTLFGDATVEVMPASNPGFQFSTKRSFGGCAVDLGMRAGQLLVRATTERGMYETVPSSVLKGKYPHHFLNDYVLWRNTADKSVKFLSKENAWNFNQSSQWMLSQPQADSRWELSRSGVRVISTTQQTAKALASVLQPLADITQIHCLLQPDDTLLYAEIPLLCLSFSLQRGGRLLHSQEHRPMFVDADQSLGAFVGFQNKLMLKDERSSDRIALVLESDLQYNKEGHHVEVRVKDKSESKVHVVKVDSTLHRLLDNNDLDCKLFLAYLHALMSHCLPDPATLHTGTEQAFTLLRSKAVESFTQLSPSLEFRSRTLNRSSPNPLRCIIPSDRWPQAIECLESGKSISTAKEEIFAVIGCLRYYGGWADKIEGKTLDINPETLHYTRQEPLGVCGQIIPWNFPMLMLAFKIGPALATGNTVVVKTAEQTPLGALVFADYVKQAGFPPGVLNILSGFGKVAGAAISSHMGIDKVAFTGSTAVGRTIMKAAAMSNLKQVTLELGGKSPNIVFSDADIEQAVSWVNFGIYYNQGQCCCAGSRVYVQESVYDAFIEAFKKRAQAISVGDPFDANTFQGPQVSQRQFDRIMGYIEEGKKSGATVEAGGKQQGSKGYFIQPTIFSNVTADMKIMQEEIFGPVIAVAKFKTEEEVIKMSNDSPYGLAAGVHTKDLNTAIRVSNSLLAGTVWVNCYNMVHHQQPFGRYKQSGIGRELGEAALANYTQTKSVAIRLSGALF
;
A
#
# COMPACT_ATOMS: atom_id res chain seq x y z
N MET A 1 34.43 10.73 26.23
CA MET A 1 34.29 11.94 27.07
C MET A 1 33.34 11.61 28.22
N PHE A 2 33.73 11.29 29.45
CA PHE A 2 35.01 11.25 30.17
C PHE A 2 35.02 9.91 30.93
N ASP A 3 36.11 9.15 30.89
CA ASP A 3 36.27 7.93 31.69
C ASP A 3 37.34 8.26 32.75
N VAL A 4 36.98 8.22 34.03
CA VAL A 4 37.85 8.65 35.14
C VAL A 4 38.79 7.50 35.50
N ASP A 5 40.10 7.76 35.57
CA ASP A 5 41.13 6.78 35.96
C ASP A 5 40.85 6.27 37.39
N ASP A 6 40.96 4.96 37.62
CA ASP A 6 40.72 4.32 38.92
C ASP A 6 41.64 4.89 40.02
N ARG A 7 42.84 5.36 39.66
CA ARG A 7 43.77 6.03 40.57
C ARG A 7 43.26 7.39 41.04
N PHE A 8 42.46 8.06 40.22
CA PHE A 8 41.83 9.35 40.55
C PHE A 8 40.58 9.15 41.41
N LEU A 9 39.82 8.07 41.19
CA LEU A 9 38.67 7.71 42.04
C LEU A 9 39.10 7.39 43.48
N ASN A 10 40.19 6.63 43.66
CA ASN A 10 40.72 6.28 44.98
C ASN A 10 41.26 7.46 45.80
N THR A 11 41.68 8.56 45.15
CA THR A 11 42.19 9.76 45.82
C THR A 11 41.14 10.85 46.00
N THR A 12 40.04 10.80 45.26
CA THR A 12 39.01 11.85 45.23
C THR A 12 37.76 11.49 46.04
N ILE A 13 37.40 10.20 46.17
CA ILE A 13 36.18 9.78 46.87
C ILE A 13 36.43 9.71 48.38
N GLY A 14 36.01 10.73 49.12
CA GLY A 14 35.98 10.74 50.59
C GLY A 14 34.70 10.11 51.17
N SER A 15 34.54 10.14 52.51
CA SER A 15 33.35 9.60 53.18
C SER A 15 32.06 10.36 52.85
N SER A 16 32.11 11.69 52.72
CA SER A 16 30.97 12.51 52.30
C SER A 16 30.57 12.25 50.85
N ASP A 17 31.55 12.01 49.97
CA ASP A 17 31.32 11.72 48.56
C ASP A 17 30.77 10.30 48.38
N SER A 18 31.23 9.35 49.19
CA SER A 18 30.69 7.99 49.25
C SER A 18 29.22 8.00 49.64
N GLN A 19 28.83 8.80 50.64
CA GLN A 19 27.43 8.95 51.04
C GLN A 19 26.58 9.51 49.89
N LEU A 20 27.06 10.57 49.23
CA LEU A 20 26.33 11.20 48.12
C LEU A 20 26.17 10.23 46.94
N LEU A 21 27.23 9.47 46.63
CA LEU A 21 27.23 8.50 45.54
C LEU A 21 26.25 7.34 45.80
N ILE A 22 26.25 6.79 47.02
CA ILE A 22 25.32 5.73 47.43
C ILE A 22 23.88 6.24 47.41
N TRP A 23 23.64 7.44 47.95
CA TRP A 23 22.30 8.03 47.94
C TRP A 23 21.80 8.30 46.52
N ALA A 24 22.66 8.85 45.65
CA ALA A 24 22.33 9.07 44.25
C ALA A 24 22.02 7.76 43.51
N SER A 25 22.71 6.66 43.81
CA SER A 25 22.40 5.37 43.19
C SER A 25 21.07 4.78 43.63
N ILE A 26 20.66 4.98 44.89
CA ILE A 26 19.32 4.60 45.36
C ILE A 26 18.25 5.36 44.55
N VAL A 27 18.40 6.69 44.44
CA VAL A 27 17.47 7.56 43.68
C VAL A 27 17.41 7.18 42.19
N VAL A 28 18.56 6.89 41.57
CA VAL A 28 18.63 6.48 40.16
C VAL A 28 17.99 5.11 39.94
N GLN A 29 18.20 4.16 40.86
CA GLN A 29 17.63 2.82 40.79
C GLN A 29 16.11 2.81 41.01
N GLU A 30 15.60 3.62 41.94
CA GLU A 30 14.16 3.81 42.16
C GLU A 30 13.47 4.48 40.95
N GLY A 31 14.21 5.22 40.13
CA GLY A 31 13.72 5.88 38.93
C GLY A 31 13.73 5.04 37.65
N GLU A 32 14.27 3.81 37.66
CA GLU A 32 14.61 3.02 36.47
C GLU A 32 13.41 2.71 35.55
N ASP A 33 12.19 2.62 36.09
CA ASP A 33 10.97 2.29 35.34
C ASP A 33 10.09 3.52 35.01
N ASN A 34 10.52 4.73 35.33
CA ASN A 34 9.72 5.94 35.10
C ASN A 34 9.76 6.38 33.62
N ARG A 35 8.62 6.67 32.98
CA ARG A 35 8.56 6.98 31.52
C ARG A 35 9.39 8.20 31.11
N ALA A 36 9.56 9.18 32.01
CA ALA A 36 10.43 10.34 31.82
C ALA A 36 11.92 9.96 31.61
N MET A 37 12.33 8.76 32.03
CA MET A 37 13.70 8.26 31.88
C MET A 37 13.98 7.56 30.53
N ARG A 38 12.99 7.49 29.61
CA ARG A 38 13.18 7.01 28.23
C ARG A 38 13.85 8.04 27.31
N GLU A 39 14.13 9.25 27.81
CA GLU A 39 14.94 10.22 27.09
C GLU A 39 16.39 9.71 26.92
N PRO A 40 16.99 9.82 25.73
CA PRO A 40 18.34 9.30 25.45
C PRO A 40 19.42 9.81 26.40
N HIS A 41 19.25 11.01 26.97
CA HIS A 41 20.18 11.62 27.90
C HIS A 41 20.14 10.97 29.29
N VAL A 42 18.96 10.64 29.79
CA VAL A 42 18.76 10.02 31.11
C VAL A 42 19.22 8.57 31.11
N ALA A 43 18.92 7.80 30.05
CA ALA A 43 19.42 6.44 29.87
C ALA A 43 20.97 6.38 29.83
N ARG A 44 21.62 7.40 29.22
CA ARG A 44 23.09 7.52 29.24
C ARG A 44 23.64 7.84 30.64
N LEU A 45 22.93 8.62 31.45
CA LEU A 45 23.31 8.90 32.84
C LEU A 45 23.20 7.66 33.72
N GLN A 46 22.16 6.83 33.56
CA GLN A 46 22.01 5.56 34.27
C GLN A 46 23.16 4.58 33.97
N LEU A 47 23.50 4.42 32.68
CA LEU A 47 24.63 3.58 32.27
C LEU A 47 25.97 4.09 32.84
N ARG A 48 26.13 5.41 32.96
CA ARG A 48 27.30 6.02 33.62
C ARG A 48 27.30 5.77 35.13
N SER A 49 26.16 5.90 35.80
CA SER A 49 26.02 5.63 37.24
C SER A 49 26.39 4.18 37.58
N LYS A 50 25.87 3.20 36.82
CA LYS A 50 26.20 1.77 37.02
C LYS A 50 27.69 1.47 36.82
N ARG A 51 28.33 2.12 35.82
CA ARG A 51 29.79 2.00 35.61
C ARG A 51 30.59 2.63 36.76
N LEU A 52 30.12 3.76 37.30
CA LEU A 52 30.77 4.43 38.43
C LEU A 52 30.67 3.58 39.70
N LEU A 53 29.51 3.01 40.02
CA LEU A 53 29.32 2.09 41.15
C LEU A 53 30.24 0.86 41.04
N TYR A 54 30.36 0.28 39.83
CA TYR A 54 31.27 -0.85 39.60
C TYR A 54 32.73 -0.50 39.91
N ARG A 55 33.21 0.67 39.47
CA ARG A 55 34.60 1.11 39.73
C ARG A 55 34.83 1.53 41.17
N SER A 56 33.83 2.13 41.82
CA SER A 56 33.90 2.56 43.21
C SER A 56 33.58 1.46 44.23
N TYR A 57 33.22 0.25 43.78
CA TYR A 57 32.77 -0.86 44.63
C TYR A 57 33.69 -1.13 45.82
N ALA A 58 35.01 -1.21 45.59
CA ALA A 58 35.98 -1.54 46.64
C ALA A 58 36.04 -0.49 47.76
N ILE A 59 35.78 0.78 47.42
CA ILE A 59 35.72 1.90 48.38
C ILE A 59 34.39 1.87 49.13
N LEU A 60 33.28 1.74 48.40
CA LEU A 60 31.93 1.79 48.95
C LEU A 60 31.64 0.60 49.88
N SER A 61 32.17 -0.59 49.58
CA SER A 61 31.97 -1.80 50.39
C SER A 61 32.60 -1.71 51.78
N GLN A 62 33.54 -0.78 51.99
CA GLN A 62 34.28 -0.64 53.25
C GLN A 62 33.79 0.54 54.10
N ASN A 63 32.84 1.34 53.60
CA ASN A 63 32.40 2.58 54.25
C ASN A 63 30.98 2.47 54.86
N GLY A 64 30.86 1.71 55.95
CA GLY A 64 29.59 1.49 56.65
C GLY A 64 28.91 2.77 57.15
N VAL A 65 29.68 3.78 57.53
CA VAL A 65 29.16 5.08 58.01
C VAL A 65 28.48 5.85 56.86
N ALA A 66 29.07 5.82 55.66
CA ALA A 66 28.48 6.42 54.48
C ALA A 66 27.20 5.69 54.03
N LEU A 67 27.16 4.36 54.15
CA LEU A 67 25.96 3.55 53.90
C LEU A 67 24.82 3.94 54.85
N ASP A 68 25.09 4.02 56.16
CA ASP A 68 24.09 4.43 57.14
C ASP A 68 23.53 5.83 56.85
N ALA A 69 24.41 6.80 56.60
CA ALA A 69 24.01 8.17 56.32
C ALA A 69 23.28 8.33 54.97
N ALA A 70 23.55 7.46 53.99
CA ALA A 70 22.87 7.46 52.71
C ALA A 70 21.47 6.82 52.80
N VAL A 71 21.35 5.68 53.50
CA VAL A 71 20.07 5.02 53.73
C VAL A 71 19.18 5.87 54.61
N GLN A 72 19.71 6.53 55.63
CA GLN A 72 18.93 7.46 56.47
C GLN A 72 18.39 8.67 55.69
N LYS A 73 19.13 9.10 54.65
CA LYS A 73 18.69 10.17 53.74
C LYS A 73 17.65 9.70 52.73
N ALA A 74 17.71 8.43 52.31
CA ALA A 74 16.70 7.82 51.44
C ALA A 74 15.41 7.46 52.21
N TRP A 75 15.55 6.98 53.44
CA TRP A 75 14.44 6.51 54.28
C TRP A 75 14.54 7.07 55.70
N SER A 76 13.65 8.01 56.01
CA SER A 76 13.60 8.68 57.32
C SER A 76 13.28 7.74 58.50
N GLY A 77 12.72 6.55 58.23
CA GLY A 77 12.47 5.52 59.24
C GLY A 77 13.68 4.64 59.56
N TYR A 78 14.79 4.82 58.85
CA TYR A 78 16.02 4.07 59.10
C TYR A 78 16.71 4.53 60.39
N ALA A 79 16.99 3.56 61.26
CA ALA A 79 17.73 3.74 62.50
C ALA A 79 18.85 2.69 62.54
N PRO A 80 20.13 3.10 62.39
CA PRO A 80 21.24 2.17 62.36
C PRO A 80 21.39 1.45 63.70
N SER A 81 21.67 0.14 63.66
CA SER A 81 22.02 -0.61 64.86
C SER A 81 23.53 -0.57 65.12
N LYS A 82 23.96 -1.05 66.30
CA LYS A 82 25.39 -1.19 66.63
C LYS A 82 26.11 -2.29 65.84
N VAL A 83 25.39 -3.11 65.07
CA VAL A 83 25.93 -4.33 64.41
C VAL A 83 26.64 -4.03 63.09
N GLY A 84 26.48 -2.83 62.53
CA GLY A 84 27.16 -2.41 61.28
C GLY A 84 26.67 -3.18 60.04
N TRP A 85 27.32 -2.94 58.90
CA TRP A 85 27.00 -3.59 57.61
C TRP A 85 27.86 -4.84 57.38
N SER A 86 27.23 -5.91 56.88
CA SER A 86 27.90 -7.18 56.53
C SER A 86 27.76 -7.47 55.02
N THR A 87 28.85 -7.88 54.38
CA THR A 87 28.84 -8.23 52.95
C THR A 87 28.30 -9.64 52.73
N GLN A 88 27.40 -9.77 51.76
CA GLN A 88 26.74 -10.99 51.33
C GLN A 88 27.10 -11.33 49.88
N ALA A 89 26.70 -12.53 49.42
CA ALA A 89 26.91 -12.93 48.03
C ALA A 89 26.24 -11.97 47.04
N LYS A 90 26.76 -11.90 45.81
CA LYS A 90 26.22 -11.06 44.71
C LYS A 90 26.18 -9.54 45.04
N HIS A 91 27.17 -9.06 45.78
CA HIS A 91 27.39 -7.62 46.04
C HIS A 91 26.33 -6.95 46.93
N TRP A 92 25.55 -7.74 47.65
CA TRP A 92 24.64 -7.24 48.67
C TRP A 92 25.41 -6.94 49.95
N VAL A 93 25.08 -5.85 50.61
CA VAL A 93 25.43 -5.58 52.00
C VAL A 93 24.16 -5.54 52.82
N THR A 94 24.20 -6.08 54.03
CA THR A 94 23.04 -6.21 54.90
C THR A 94 23.35 -5.73 56.30
N THR A 95 22.40 -5.03 56.91
CA THR A 95 22.42 -4.67 58.32
C THR A 95 21.06 -4.92 58.95
N GLU A 96 21.03 -5.05 60.27
CA GLU A 96 19.80 -5.21 61.05
C GLU A 96 19.51 -3.90 61.77
N MET A 97 18.26 -3.44 61.75
CA MET A 97 17.82 -2.25 62.49
C MET A 97 17.54 -2.58 63.96
N ALA A 98 17.46 -1.54 64.80
CA ALA A 98 17.05 -1.67 66.20
C ALA A 98 15.64 -2.31 66.38
N THR A 99 14.80 -2.31 65.35
CA THR A 99 13.45 -2.89 65.31
C THR A 99 13.39 -4.31 64.71
N ALA A 100 14.53 -5.00 64.56
CA ALA A 100 14.67 -6.34 63.96
C ALA A 100 14.29 -6.44 62.45
N ALA A 101 14.17 -5.31 61.77
CA ALA A 101 14.04 -5.28 60.31
C ALA A 101 15.42 -5.42 59.65
N HIS A 102 15.52 -6.23 58.59
CA HIS A 102 16.74 -6.43 57.82
C HIS A 102 16.78 -5.45 56.64
N VAL A 103 17.85 -4.68 56.53
CA VAL A 103 18.06 -3.73 55.43
C VAL A 103 19.14 -4.28 54.52
N HIS A 104 18.82 -4.45 53.24
CA HIS A 104 19.72 -4.95 52.22
C HIS A 104 19.97 -3.85 51.19
N TYR A 105 21.23 -3.60 50.86
CA TYR A 105 21.61 -2.68 49.81
C TYR A 105 22.55 -3.37 48.82
N ASN A 106 22.30 -3.25 47.51
CA ASN A 106 23.19 -3.80 46.50
C ASN A 106 24.18 -2.74 46.03
N LEU A 107 25.48 -3.00 46.24
CA LEU A 107 26.55 -2.05 45.94
C LEU A 107 26.75 -1.78 44.44
N LEU A 108 26.20 -2.61 43.55
CA LEU A 108 26.33 -2.46 42.09
C LEU A 108 25.06 -1.95 41.42
N SER A 109 23.88 -2.42 41.86
CA SER A 109 22.60 -1.95 41.29
C SER A 109 22.07 -0.70 41.98
N GLY A 110 22.47 -0.41 43.22
CA GLY A 110 21.87 0.67 44.01
C GLY A 110 20.51 0.31 44.62
N GLU A 111 20.10 -0.97 44.53
CA GLU A 111 18.82 -1.44 45.03
C GLU A 111 18.79 -1.50 46.56
N LEU A 112 17.76 -0.92 47.17
CA LEU A 112 17.54 -0.88 48.63
C LEU A 112 16.26 -1.66 48.99
N LEU A 113 16.41 -2.67 49.84
CA LEU A 113 15.32 -3.53 50.31
C LEU A 113 15.25 -3.54 51.83
N VAL A 114 14.03 -3.60 52.38
CA VAL A 114 13.75 -3.80 53.81
C VAL A 114 12.90 -5.05 53.96
N ASN A 115 13.40 -6.03 54.73
CA ASN A 115 12.83 -7.37 54.85
C ASN A 115 12.58 -8.03 53.48
N GLY A 116 13.46 -7.77 52.51
CA GLY A 116 13.35 -8.27 51.15
C GLY A 116 12.31 -7.55 50.27
N LEU A 117 11.71 -6.45 50.73
CA LEU A 117 10.74 -5.66 49.97
C LEU A 117 11.28 -4.24 49.71
N PRO A 118 11.01 -3.62 48.55
CA PRO A 118 11.41 -2.23 48.29
C PRO A 118 10.66 -1.24 49.21
N LEU A 119 11.32 -0.12 49.54
CA LEU A 119 10.84 0.84 50.54
C LEU A 119 9.79 1.82 50.04
N ASP A 120 9.99 2.38 48.85
CA ASP A 120 9.19 3.53 48.40
C ASP A 120 8.41 3.26 47.11
N GLN A 121 8.55 2.07 46.51
CA GLN A 121 7.77 1.68 45.35
C GLN A 121 7.31 0.21 45.41
N PRO A 122 6.12 -0.10 44.90
CA PRO A 122 5.71 -1.48 44.71
C PRO A 122 6.71 -2.23 43.81
N PRO A 123 6.92 -3.54 44.01
CA PRO A 123 7.80 -4.34 43.16
C PRO A 123 7.44 -4.23 41.68
N ALA A 124 8.42 -4.46 40.80
CA ALA A 124 8.26 -4.31 39.35
C ALA A 124 7.06 -5.13 38.79
N ASP A 125 6.79 -6.31 39.34
CA ASP A 125 5.68 -7.17 38.90
C ASP A 125 4.30 -6.58 39.23
N TYR A 126 4.20 -5.74 40.26
CA TYR A 126 2.98 -4.96 40.54
C TYR A 126 2.82 -3.86 39.50
N ARG A 127 3.89 -3.08 39.27
CA ARG A 127 3.90 -1.91 38.36
C ARG A 127 3.70 -2.28 36.89
N LYS A 128 4.13 -3.49 36.48
CA LYS A 128 3.93 -4.03 35.12
C LYS A 128 2.51 -4.51 34.85
N SER A 129 1.68 -4.70 35.88
CA SER A 129 0.29 -5.12 35.71
C SER A 129 -0.53 -4.06 34.98
N THR A 130 -1.34 -4.48 34.01
CA THR A 130 -2.29 -3.59 33.31
C THR A 130 -3.26 -2.91 34.28
N LEU A 131 -3.65 -3.59 35.36
CA LEU A 131 -4.53 -3.04 36.38
C LEU A 131 -3.84 -1.92 37.17
N PHE A 132 -2.56 -2.07 37.49
CA PHE A 132 -1.79 -1.04 38.18
C PHE A 132 -1.71 0.23 37.33
N GLN A 133 -1.35 0.07 36.06
CA GLN A 133 -1.25 1.19 35.11
C GLN A 133 -2.61 1.86 34.89
N THR A 134 -3.70 1.09 34.87
CA THR A 134 -5.06 1.62 34.74
C THR A 134 -5.46 2.47 35.95
N LEU A 135 -5.15 2.00 37.16
CA LEU A 135 -5.59 2.64 38.40
C LEU A 135 -4.73 3.83 38.81
N PHE A 136 -3.42 3.74 38.62
CA PHE A 136 -2.47 4.73 39.11
C PHE A 136 -1.87 5.59 37.99
N GLY A 137 -1.99 5.18 36.73
CA GLY A 137 -1.43 5.91 35.59
C GLY A 137 0.08 6.14 35.74
N ASP A 138 0.49 7.39 35.57
CA ASP A 138 1.88 7.85 35.76
C ASP A 138 2.15 8.36 37.20
N ALA A 139 1.21 8.18 38.14
CA ALA A 139 1.41 8.63 39.51
C ALA A 139 2.47 7.80 40.23
N THR A 140 3.37 8.48 40.95
CA THR A 140 4.30 7.82 41.87
C THR A 140 3.52 7.25 43.05
N VAL A 141 3.47 5.92 43.16
CA VAL A 141 2.78 5.21 44.24
C VAL A 141 3.79 4.86 45.32
N GLU A 142 3.83 5.68 46.37
CA GLU A 142 4.62 5.39 47.57
C GLU A 142 3.88 4.37 48.45
N VAL A 143 4.58 3.31 48.86
CA VAL A 143 4.00 2.22 49.66
C VAL A 143 4.71 2.02 51.00
N MET A 144 4.04 1.36 51.93
CA MET A 144 4.60 0.83 53.16
C MET A 144 4.08 -0.61 53.37
N PRO A 145 4.74 -1.46 54.16
CA PRO A 145 4.25 -2.80 54.46
C PRO A 145 2.83 -2.76 55.07
N ALA A 146 1.91 -3.56 54.52
CA ALA A 146 0.55 -3.68 55.04
C ALA A 146 0.44 -4.71 56.16
N SER A 147 -0.50 -4.50 57.09
CA SER A 147 -0.88 -5.48 58.13
C SER A 147 -2.09 -6.34 57.74
N ASN A 148 -2.69 -6.09 56.57
CA ASN A 148 -3.93 -6.72 56.13
C ASN A 148 -3.67 -8.10 55.47
N PRO A 149 -4.34 -9.19 55.92
CA PRO A 149 -4.15 -10.52 55.35
C PRO A 149 -4.41 -10.56 53.84
N GLY A 150 -3.42 -11.03 53.06
CA GLY A 150 -3.50 -11.14 51.60
C GLY A 150 -3.03 -9.89 50.83
N PHE A 151 -2.64 -8.82 51.52
CA PHE A 151 -2.09 -7.59 50.94
C PHE A 151 -0.72 -7.32 51.56
N GLN A 152 0.29 -7.10 50.70
CA GLN A 152 1.68 -6.92 51.12
C GLN A 152 2.03 -5.45 51.35
N PHE A 153 1.30 -4.53 50.72
CA PHE A 153 1.60 -3.10 50.72
C PHE A 153 0.35 -2.25 50.94
N SER A 154 0.49 -1.17 51.70
CA SER A 154 -0.51 -0.09 51.81
C SER A 154 0.09 1.18 51.23
N THR A 155 -0.70 1.97 50.51
CA THR A 155 -0.21 3.24 49.96
C THR A 155 -0.05 4.29 51.07
N LYS A 156 1.01 5.11 51.01
CA LYS A 156 1.23 6.21 51.98
C LYS A 156 0.24 7.36 51.80
N ARG A 157 -0.32 7.52 50.60
CA ARG A 157 -1.32 8.53 50.25
C ARG A 157 -2.63 7.86 49.83
N SER A 158 -3.73 8.59 49.95
CA SER A 158 -5.02 8.13 49.42
C SER A 158 -5.10 8.33 47.91
N PHE A 159 -5.79 7.41 47.23
CA PHE A 159 -6.09 7.51 45.80
C PHE A 159 -7.60 7.55 45.62
N GLY A 160 -8.10 8.57 44.92
CA GLY A 160 -9.53 8.82 44.79
C GLY A 160 -10.26 8.93 46.13
N GLY A 161 -9.60 9.46 47.17
CA GLY A 161 -10.15 9.56 48.52
C GLY A 161 -10.20 8.25 49.31
N CYS A 162 -9.58 7.18 48.81
CA CYS A 162 -9.58 5.86 49.45
C CYS A 162 -8.22 5.52 50.04
N ALA A 163 -8.19 4.80 51.16
CA ALA A 163 -6.99 4.07 51.58
C ALA A 163 -6.84 2.81 50.71
N VAL A 164 -5.63 2.55 50.20
CA VAL A 164 -5.40 1.51 49.19
C VAL A 164 -4.40 0.47 49.68
N ASP A 165 -4.79 -0.79 49.60
CA ASP A 165 -3.90 -1.92 49.82
C ASP A 165 -3.65 -2.66 48.51
N LEU A 166 -2.42 -3.11 48.29
CA LEU A 166 -1.96 -3.84 47.12
C LEU A 166 -1.50 -5.24 47.52
N GLY A 167 -1.94 -6.24 46.77
CA GLY A 167 -1.47 -7.60 46.93
C GLY A 167 -1.32 -8.34 45.62
N MET A 168 -0.62 -9.47 45.65
CA MET A 168 -0.42 -10.34 44.50
C MET A 168 -0.93 -11.74 44.82
N ARG A 169 -1.78 -12.30 43.95
CA ARG A 169 -2.29 -13.67 44.08
C ARG A 169 -2.27 -14.37 42.74
N ALA A 170 -1.59 -15.52 42.66
CA ALA A 170 -1.41 -16.30 41.42
C ALA A 170 -0.93 -15.45 40.22
N GLY A 171 -0.03 -14.49 40.47
CA GLY A 171 0.52 -13.59 39.45
C GLY A 171 -0.43 -12.48 38.99
N GLN A 172 -1.59 -12.30 39.62
CA GLN A 172 -2.52 -11.20 39.34
C GLN A 172 -2.54 -10.20 40.49
N LEU A 173 -2.52 -8.91 40.13
CA LEU A 173 -2.63 -7.81 41.08
C LEU A 173 -4.05 -7.76 41.66
N LEU A 174 -4.13 -7.68 42.98
CA LEU A 174 -5.35 -7.40 43.74
C LEU A 174 -5.19 -6.03 44.39
N VAL A 175 -6.21 -5.19 44.22
CA VAL A 175 -6.28 -3.88 44.86
C VAL A 175 -7.52 -3.83 45.75
N ARG A 176 -7.33 -3.38 46.99
CA ARG A 176 -8.41 -3.10 47.93
C ARG A 176 -8.48 -1.60 48.16
N ALA A 177 -9.67 -1.04 48.05
CA ALA A 177 -9.97 0.35 48.35
C ALA A 177 -10.92 0.42 49.55
N THR A 178 -10.49 1.12 50.59
CA THR A 178 -11.28 1.37 51.79
C THR A 178 -11.80 2.80 51.76
N THR A 179 -13.13 2.94 51.78
CA THR A 179 -13.87 4.21 51.81
C THR A 179 -14.61 4.35 53.14
N GLU A 180 -15.09 5.55 53.47
CA GLU A 180 -15.99 5.77 54.62
C GLU A 180 -17.29 4.94 54.55
N ARG A 181 -17.70 4.49 53.34
CA ARG A 181 -18.97 3.81 53.08
C ARG A 181 -18.82 2.30 52.87
N GLY A 182 -17.60 1.76 52.94
CA GLY A 182 -17.35 0.34 52.74
C GLY A 182 -16.02 0.02 52.06
N MET A 183 -15.76 -1.27 51.91
CA MET A 183 -14.51 -1.82 51.39
C MET A 183 -14.75 -2.54 50.06
N TYR A 184 -13.90 -2.25 49.08
CA TYR A 184 -14.02 -2.76 47.71
C TYR A 184 -12.75 -3.48 47.29
N GLU A 185 -12.88 -4.60 46.59
CA GLU A 185 -11.76 -5.39 46.07
C GLU A 185 -11.90 -5.59 44.56
N THR A 186 -10.80 -5.46 43.82
CA THR A 186 -10.82 -5.65 42.36
C THR A 186 -11.10 -7.10 41.97
N VAL A 187 -11.97 -7.29 40.98
CA VAL A 187 -12.26 -8.60 40.38
C VAL A 187 -11.53 -8.73 39.04
N PRO A 188 -10.72 -9.78 38.82
CA PRO A 188 -10.11 -10.02 37.52
C PRO A 188 -11.16 -10.20 36.42
N SER A 189 -10.99 -9.49 35.30
CA SER A 189 -11.92 -9.57 34.15
C SER A 189 -12.01 -10.98 33.56
N SER A 190 -10.99 -11.82 33.76
CA SER A 190 -10.99 -13.24 33.39
C SER A 190 -12.14 -14.04 34.00
N VAL A 191 -12.65 -13.65 35.18
CA VAL A 191 -13.76 -14.32 35.88
C VAL A 191 -15.08 -14.19 35.11
N LEU A 192 -15.24 -13.10 34.34
CA LEU A 192 -16.44 -12.80 33.56
C LEU A 192 -16.24 -13.00 32.04
N LYS A 193 -15.05 -13.44 31.62
CA LYS A 193 -14.73 -13.72 30.22
C LYS A 193 -15.72 -14.73 29.63
N GLY A 194 -16.30 -14.38 28.48
CA GLY A 194 -17.30 -15.20 27.80
C GLY A 194 -18.71 -15.16 28.39
N LYS A 195 -18.93 -14.45 29.51
CA LYS A 195 -20.27 -14.22 30.08
C LYS A 195 -20.86 -12.86 29.70
N TYR A 196 -20.01 -11.88 29.44
CA TYR A 196 -20.39 -10.52 29.03
C TYR A 196 -19.50 -10.03 27.88
N PRO A 197 -19.97 -9.05 27.08
CA PRO A 197 -19.19 -8.46 25.99
C PRO A 197 -17.84 -7.88 26.43
N HIS A 198 -16.87 -7.87 25.52
CA HIS A 198 -15.49 -7.43 25.76
C HIS A 198 -15.39 -5.99 26.27
N HIS A 199 -16.24 -5.08 25.82
CA HIS A 199 -16.29 -3.71 26.32
C HIS A 199 -16.47 -3.64 27.85
N PHE A 200 -17.36 -4.46 28.42
CA PHE A 200 -17.54 -4.53 29.89
C PHE A 200 -16.33 -5.09 30.65
N LEU A 201 -15.46 -5.82 29.96
CA LEU A 201 -14.27 -6.45 30.54
C LEU A 201 -13.01 -5.60 30.34
N ASN A 202 -12.97 -4.83 29.25
CA ASN A 202 -11.81 -4.09 28.81
C ASN A 202 -11.87 -2.61 29.20
N ASP A 203 -13.06 -2.01 29.32
CA ASP A 203 -13.20 -0.56 29.51
C ASP A 203 -13.60 -0.17 30.94
N TYR A 204 -13.79 -1.19 31.80
CA TYR A 204 -14.17 -1.02 33.19
C TYR A 204 -13.17 -1.71 34.13
N VAL A 205 -13.02 -1.13 35.32
CA VAL A 205 -12.44 -1.78 36.49
C VAL A 205 -13.59 -2.31 37.35
N LEU A 206 -13.52 -3.59 37.68
CA LEU A 206 -14.58 -4.30 38.40
C LEU A 206 -14.24 -4.29 39.89
N TRP A 207 -15.11 -3.69 40.70
CA TRP A 207 -14.94 -3.54 42.13
C TRP A 207 -16.03 -4.28 42.89
N ARG A 208 -15.66 -5.34 43.61
CA ARG A 208 -16.57 -6.10 44.46
C ARG A 208 -16.66 -5.45 45.83
N ASN A 209 -17.87 -5.08 46.25
CA ASN A 209 -18.15 -4.69 47.62
C ASN A 209 -18.10 -5.94 48.52
N THR A 210 -17.31 -5.88 49.59
CA THR A 210 -17.10 -7.03 50.47
C THR A 210 -18.31 -7.33 51.37
N ALA A 211 -19.18 -6.35 51.61
CA ALA A 211 -20.37 -6.50 52.47
C ALA A 211 -21.53 -7.18 51.73
N ASP A 212 -21.98 -6.61 50.61
CA ASP A 212 -23.16 -7.09 49.86
C ASP A 212 -22.80 -8.00 48.67
N LYS A 213 -21.50 -8.19 48.41
CA LYS A 213 -20.93 -8.98 47.30
C LYS A 213 -21.24 -8.45 45.90
N SER A 214 -21.91 -7.32 45.75
CA SER A 214 -22.17 -6.69 44.45
C SER A 214 -20.87 -6.26 43.77
N VAL A 215 -20.84 -6.24 42.44
CA VAL A 215 -19.68 -5.81 41.65
C VAL A 215 -20.03 -4.56 40.85
N LYS A 216 -19.38 -3.44 41.17
CA LYS A 216 -19.48 -2.18 40.44
C LYS A 216 -18.52 -2.19 39.27
N PHE A 217 -19.00 -1.73 38.12
CA PHE A 217 -18.19 -1.53 36.92
C PHE A 217 -17.93 -0.04 36.80
N LEU A 218 -16.73 0.39 37.18
CA LEU A 218 -16.29 1.79 37.07
C LEU A 218 -15.48 1.94 35.80
N SER A 219 -15.74 2.97 34.98
CA SER A 219 -14.96 3.18 33.76
C SER A 219 -13.48 3.39 34.11
N LYS A 220 -12.56 2.98 33.23
CA LYS A 220 -11.13 3.17 33.47
C LYS A 220 -10.74 4.63 33.73
N GLU A 221 -11.43 5.57 33.09
CA GLU A 221 -11.24 7.02 33.31
C GLU A 221 -11.66 7.49 34.71
N ASN A 222 -12.63 6.82 35.33
CA ASN A 222 -13.18 7.18 36.64
C ASN A 222 -13.10 6.00 37.61
N ALA A 223 -12.01 5.24 37.55
CA ALA A 223 -11.88 3.93 38.20
C ALA A 223 -11.96 3.97 39.75
N TRP A 224 -11.90 5.17 40.35
CA TRP A 224 -11.99 5.39 41.80
C TRP A 224 -13.32 6.02 42.26
N ASN A 225 -14.26 6.32 41.36
CA ASN A 225 -15.49 7.02 41.73
C ASN A 225 -16.60 6.05 42.19
N PHE A 226 -16.54 5.62 43.44
CA PHE A 226 -17.51 4.67 44.02
C PHE A 226 -18.94 5.23 44.23
N ASN A 227 -19.12 6.55 44.14
CA ASN A 227 -20.35 7.27 44.44
C ASN A 227 -21.23 7.56 43.21
N GLN A 228 -20.84 7.09 42.03
CA GLN A 228 -21.61 7.31 40.81
C GLN A 228 -22.97 6.61 40.88
N SER A 229 -24.05 7.38 40.83
CA SER A 229 -25.44 6.89 40.97
C SER A 229 -25.94 6.09 39.76
N SER A 230 -25.23 6.16 38.63
CA SER A 230 -25.64 5.60 37.34
C SER A 230 -24.58 4.67 36.72
N GLN A 231 -23.97 3.81 37.53
CA GLN A 231 -22.96 2.82 37.08
C GLN A 231 -23.57 1.44 36.81
N TRP A 232 -22.90 0.64 35.97
CA TRP A 232 -23.25 -0.76 35.79
C TRP A 232 -22.93 -1.54 37.06
N MET A 233 -23.89 -2.36 37.51
CA MET A 233 -23.76 -3.14 38.74
C MET A 233 -24.19 -4.57 38.49
N LEU A 234 -23.32 -5.51 38.83
CA LEU A 234 -23.63 -6.93 38.85
C LEU A 234 -24.05 -7.30 40.28
N SER A 235 -25.32 -7.64 40.47
CA SER A 235 -25.90 -7.97 41.77
C SER A 235 -26.95 -9.08 41.65
N GLN A 236 -27.42 -9.57 42.79
CA GLN A 236 -28.58 -10.47 42.88
C GLN A 236 -29.77 -9.64 43.40
N PRO A 237 -30.79 -9.34 42.58
CA PRO A 237 -31.94 -8.53 42.99
C PRO A 237 -32.71 -9.11 44.19
N GLN A 238 -32.70 -10.44 44.34
CA GLN A 238 -33.24 -11.18 45.47
C GLN A 238 -32.23 -12.25 45.91
N ALA A 239 -32.25 -12.65 47.19
CA ALA A 239 -31.46 -13.78 47.66
C ALA A 239 -31.75 -15.03 46.79
N ASP A 240 -30.69 -15.71 46.35
CA ASP A 240 -30.73 -16.89 45.44
C ASP A 240 -31.25 -16.66 44.01
N SER A 241 -31.45 -15.40 43.60
CA SER A 241 -31.73 -15.06 42.20
C SER A 241 -30.48 -15.12 41.31
N ARG A 242 -30.67 -15.18 39.98
CA ARG A 242 -29.54 -15.13 39.04
C ARG A 242 -28.84 -13.78 39.13
N TRP A 243 -27.51 -13.81 39.05
CA TRP A 243 -26.70 -12.59 38.94
C TRP A 243 -27.09 -11.81 37.68
N GLU A 244 -27.33 -10.53 37.85
CA GLU A 244 -27.80 -9.63 36.80
C GLU A 244 -26.91 -8.40 36.74
N LEU A 245 -26.40 -8.09 35.55
CA LEU A 245 -25.69 -6.84 35.29
C LEU A 245 -26.69 -5.80 34.82
N SER A 246 -26.92 -4.76 35.62
CA SER A 246 -27.93 -3.75 35.34
C SER A 246 -27.45 -2.32 35.62
N ARG A 247 -28.12 -1.35 34.98
CA ARG A 247 -27.89 0.09 35.17
C ARG A 247 -29.20 0.83 34.94
N SER A 248 -29.69 1.55 35.94
CA SER A 248 -30.94 2.34 35.86
C SER A 248 -32.14 1.52 35.35
N GLY A 249 -32.25 0.26 35.79
CA GLY A 249 -33.31 -0.67 35.37
C GLY A 249 -33.07 -1.39 34.04
N VAL A 250 -32.08 -0.98 33.22
CA VAL A 250 -31.70 -1.68 31.99
C VAL A 250 -30.80 -2.86 32.33
N ARG A 251 -31.06 -4.03 31.73
CA ARG A 251 -30.40 -5.30 32.07
C ARG A 251 -29.58 -5.83 30.91
N VAL A 252 -28.35 -6.27 31.16
CA VAL A 252 -27.51 -6.93 30.15
C VAL A 252 -27.84 -8.42 30.10
N ILE A 253 -28.28 -8.90 28.95
CA ILE A 253 -28.42 -10.33 28.68
C ILE A 253 -27.02 -10.92 28.47
N SER A 254 -26.65 -11.89 29.31
CA SER A 254 -25.36 -12.58 29.20
C SER A 254 -25.21 -13.25 27.83
N THR A 255 -23.98 -13.23 27.29
CA THR A 255 -23.59 -13.88 26.03
C THR A 255 -23.80 -15.41 26.06
N THR A 256 -23.98 -15.99 27.24
CA THR A 256 -24.27 -17.42 27.39
C THR A 256 -25.75 -17.77 27.11
N GLN A 257 -26.66 -16.80 27.19
CA GLN A 257 -28.09 -17.02 27.00
C GLN A 257 -28.47 -17.15 25.52
N GLN A 258 -29.52 -17.94 25.24
CA GLN A 258 -29.96 -18.24 23.88
C GLN A 258 -30.38 -16.98 23.11
N THR A 259 -31.01 -16.01 23.77
CA THR A 259 -31.42 -14.74 23.16
C THR A 259 -30.22 -13.96 22.61
N ALA A 260 -29.14 -13.85 23.37
CA ALA A 260 -27.92 -13.18 22.93
C ALA A 260 -27.25 -13.93 21.75
N LYS A 261 -27.25 -15.27 21.80
CA LYS A 261 -26.75 -16.10 20.69
C LYS A 261 -27.56 -15.94 19.40
N ALA A 262 -28.89 -15.87 19.51
CA ALA A 262 -29.77 -15.68 18.37
C ALA A 262 -29.55 -14.31 17.71
N LEU A 263 -29.51 -13.23 18.51
CA LEU A 263 -29.23 -11.88 18.00
C LEU A 263 -27.83 -11.79 17.38
N ALA A 264 -26.82 -12.39 18.02
CA ALA A 264 -25.47 -12.42 17.47
C ALA A 264 -25.37 -13.22 16.17
N SER A 265 -26.16 -14.29 15.99
CA SER A 265 -26.20 -15.02 14.72
C SER A 265 -26.74 -14.16 13.58
N VAL A 266 -27.72 -13.29 13.85
CA VAL A 266 -28.28 -12.36 12.85
C VAL A 266 -27.30 -11.24 12.51
N LEU A 267 -26.61 -10.70 13.53
CA LEU A 267 -25.66 -9.60 13.39
C LEU A 267 -24.21 -10.05 13.09
N GLN A 268 -24.00 -11.36 12.95
CA GLN A 268 -22.68 -11.97 12.73
C GLN A 268 -21.87 -11.32 11.60
N PRO A 269 -22.46 -10.86 10.47
CA PRO A 269 -21.68 -10.21 9.43
C PRO A 269 -20.90 -8.97 9.91
N LEU A 270 -21.44 -8.26 10.91
CA LEU A 270 -20.89 -7.02 11.46
C LEU A 270 -20.05 -7.23 12.72
N ALA A 271 -20.51 -8.08 13.64
CA ALA A 271 -19.87 -8.23 14.94
C ALA A 271 -20.11 -9.61 15.54
N ASP A 272 -19.18 -10.07 16.37
CA ASP A 272 -19.34 -11.33 17.09
C ASP A 272 -20.09 -11.12 18.41
N ILE A 273 -20.60 -12.19 19.02
CA ILE A 273 -21.38 -12.12 20.28
C ILE A 273 -20.64 -11.40 21.43
N THR A 274 -19.31 -11.42 21.41
CA THR A 274 -18.47 -10.74 22.40
C THR A 274 -18.43 -9.22 22.20
N GLN A 275 -18.92 -8.70 21.09
CA GLN A 275 -18.94 -7.27 20.74
C GLN A 275 -20.36 -6.67 20.79
N ILE A 276 -21.40 -7.51 20.98
CA ILE A 276 -22.80 -7.10 20.94
C ILE A 276 -23.36 -6.98 22.37
N HIS A 277 -23.86 -5.80 22.71
CA HIS A 277 -24.58 -5.55 23.97
C HIS A 277 -26.06 -5.85 23.79
N CYS A 278 -26.54 -6.92 24.39
CA CYS A 278 -27.97 -7.24 24.43
C CYS A 278 -28.59 -6.62 25.69
N LEU A 279 -29.35 -5.53 25.54
CA LEU A 279 -29.89 -4.72 26.64
C LEU A 279 -31.41 -4.80 26.69
N LEU A 280 -31.95 -5.37 27.77
CA LEU A 280 -33.39 -5.44 28.03
C LEU A 280 -33.84 -4.22 28.84
N GLN A 281 -34.84 -3.49 28.35
CA GLN A 281 -35.38 -2.30 29.01
C GLN A 281 -36.19 -2.65 30.28
N PRO A 282 -36.39 -1.69 31.21
CA PRO A 282 -37.00 -1.96 32.53
C PRO A 282 -38.41 -2.55 32.50
N ASP A 283 -39.17 -2.29 31.44
CA ASP A 283 -40.56 -2.72 31.25
C ASP A 283 -40.68 -4.09 30.55
N ASP A 284 -39.54 -4.71 30.21
CA ASP A 284 -39.43 -5.95 29.45
C ASP A 284 -40.14 -5.93 28.09
N THR A 285 -40.46 -4.75 27.55
CA THR A 285 -41.15 -4.63 26.26
C THR A 285 -40.19 -4.50 25.08
N LEU A 286 -38.96 -4.04 25.33
CA LEU A 286 -38.00 -3.69 24.29
C LEU A 286 -36.61 -4.22 24.59
N LEU A 287 -36.01 -4.89 23.60
CA LEU A 287 -34.65 -5.43 23.62
C LEU A 287 -33.79 -4.68 22.61
N TYR A 288 -32.65 -4.16 23.04
CA TYR A 288 -31.64 -3.57 22.17
C TYR A 288 -30.47 -4.52 21.96
N ALA A 289 -29.93 -4.55 20.75
CA ALA A 289 -28.64 -5.14 20.40
C ALA A 289 -27.74 -4.00 19.90
N GLU A 290 -26.84 -3.53 20.74
CA GLU A 290 -25.91 -2.44 20.41
C GLU A 290 -24.54 -3.01 20.05
N ILE A 291 -23.90 -2.43 19.04
CA ILE A 291 -22.51 -2.69 18.63
C ILE A 291 -21.74 -1.38 18.81
N PRO A 292 -21.25 -1.08 20.03
CA PRO A 292 -20.69 0.23 20.35
C PRO A 292 -19.53 0.64 19.43
N LEU A 293 -18.64 -0.31 19.09
CA LEU A 293 -17.49 -0.06 18.22
C LEU A 293 -17.88 0.44 16.84
N LEU A 294 -19.05 0.03 16.35
CA LEU A 294 -19.56 0.40 15.03
C LEU A 294 -20.59 1.54 15.10
N CYS A 295 -20.91 2.04 16.29
CA CYS A 295 -22.00 2.99 16.53
C CYS A 295 -23.34 2.55 15.91
N LEU A 296 -23.65 1.24 15.96
CA LEU A 296 -24.89 0.68 15.45
C LEU A 296 -25.74 0.10 16.57
N SER A 297 -27.05 0.24 16.47
CA SER A 297 -27.98 -0.33 17.42
C SER A 297 -29.24 -0.84 16.75
N PHE A 298 -29.76 -1.94 17.28
CA PHE A 298 -30.95 -2.60 16.76
C PHE A 298 -31.95 -2.83 17.87
N SER A 299 -33.25 -2.70 17.60
CA SER A 299 -34.31 -2.92 18.57
C SER A 299 -35.26 -4.03 18.14
N LEU A 300 -35.67 -4.86 19.09
CA LEU A 300 -36.68 -5.90 18.93
C LEU A 300 -37.77 -5.70 19.99
N GLN A 301 -39.00 -5.48 19.56
CA GLN A 301 -40.15 -5.45 20.47
C GLN A 301 -40.51 -6.86 20.93
N ARG A 302 -41.02 -6.98 22.16
CA ARG A 302 -41.50 -8.24 22.72
C ARG A 302 -42.61 -8.82 21.84
N GLY A 303 -42.40 -10.05 21.35
CA GLY A 303 -43.32 -10.73 20.44
C GLY A 303 -43.17 -10.31 18.96
N GLY A 304 -42.35 -9.30 18.67
CA GLY A 304 -41.99 -8.89 17.31
C GLY A 304 -41.05 -9.88 16.63
N ARG A 305 -41.03 -9.84 15.29
CA ARG A 305 -40.15 -10.68 14.45
C ARG A 305 -39.09 -9.89 13.68
N LEU A 306 -39.21 -8.56 13.66
CA LEU A 306 -38.33 -7.68 12.89
C LEU A 306 -37.34 -7.00 13.84
N LEU A 307 -36.07 -7.06 13.47
CA LEU A 307 -34.97 -6.40 14.19
C LEU A 307 -34.69 -5.05 13.51
N HIS A 308 -35.15 -3.95 14.11
CA HIS A 308 -35.11 -2.62 13.49
C HIS A 308 -33.80 -1.89 13.78
N SER A 309 -33.16 -1.32 12.75
CA SER A 309 -32.00 -0.43 12.94
C SER A 309 -32.45 0.90 13.53
N GLN A 310 -31.71 1.43 14.50
CA GLN A 310 -32.01 2.74 15.09
C GLN A 310 -31.42 3.88 14.28
N GLU A 311 -30.29 3.65 13.61
CA GLU A 311 -29.57 4.64 12.81
C GLU A 311 -30.19 4.80 11.43
N HIS A 312 -30.87 3.77 10.93
CA HIS A 312 -31.48 3.73 9.60
C HIS A 312 -32.98 3.46 9.65
N ARG A 313 -33.74 4.26 10.40
CA ARG A 313 -35.21 4.12 10.44
C ARG A 313 -35.85 4.53 9.10
N PRO A 314 -36.91 3.83 8.63
CA PRO A 314 -37.65 2.75 9.28
C PRO A 314 -37.16 1.33 8.90
N MET A 315 -35.87 1.13 8.62
CA MET A 315 -35.35 -0.14 8.11
C MET A 315 -35.15 -1.20 9.19
N PHE A 316 -35.28 -2.46 8.78
CA PHE A 316 -35.05 -3.64 9.61
C PHE A 316 -34.12 -4.63 8.91
N VAL A 317 -33.55 -5.58 9.67
CA VAL A 317 -32.68 -6.61 9.09
C VAL A 317 -33.46 -7.49 8.14
N ASP A 318 -33.06 -7.49 6.86
CA ASP A 318 -33.73 -8.23 5.82
C ASP A 318 -33.54 -9.74 6.03
N ALA A 319 -34.59 -10.54 5.87
CA ALA A 319 -34.44 -11.99 5.92
C ALA A 319 -33.66 -12.51 4.70
N ASP A 320 -33.76 -11.79 3.58
CA ASP A 320 -32.96 -12.04 2.39
C ASP A 320 -31.63 -11.28 2.49
N GLN A 321 -30.54 -12.01 2.74
CA GLN A 321 -29.17 -11.47 2.78
C GLN A 321 -28.45 -11.58 1.41
N SER A 322 -29.15 -12.02 0.36
CA SER A 322 -28.58 -12.15 -0.98
C SER A 322 -28.40 -10.80 -1.67
N LEU A 323 -27.33 -10.72 -2.49
CA LEU A 323 -26.95 -9.54 -3.26
C LEU A 323 -26.29 -10.01 -4.57
N GLY A 324 -26.88 -9.66 -5.72
CA GLY A 324 -26.50 -10.16 -7.04
C GLY A 324 -25.05 -9.85 -7.43
N ALA A 325 -24.60 -8.61 -7.22
CA ALA A 325 -23.24 -8.18 -7.58
C ALA A 325 -22.11 -8.74 -6.67
N PHE A 326 -22.45 -9.44 -5.59
CA PHE A 326 -21.52 -9.83 -4.51
C PHE A 326 -21.79 -11.23 -3.97
N VAL A 327 -22.04 -12.19 -4.87
CA VAL A 327 -22.17 -13.60 -4.51
C VAL A 327 -20.81 -14.09 -3.99
N GLY A 328 -20.72 -14.35 -2.68
CA GLY A 328 -19.48 -14.79 -2.00
C GLY A 328 -18.95 -13.81 -0.94
N PHE A 329 -19.49 -12.59 -0.85
CA PHE A 329 -19.11 -11.64 0.21
C PHE A 329 -19.92 -11.89 1.49
N GLN A 330 -19.23 -12.28 2.56
CA GLN A 330 -19.91 -12.68 3.81
C GLN A 330 -20.13 -11.54 4.81
N ASN A 331 -19.29 -10.52 4.82
CA ASN A 331 -19.30 -9.47 5.84
C ASN A 331 -20.17 -8.27 5.46
N LYS A 332 -21.42 -8.56 5.07
CA LYS A 332 -22.47 -7.57 4.80
C LYS A 332 -23.74 -7.89 5.59
N LEU A 333 -24.41 -6.86 6.10
CA LEU A 333 -25.77 -6.97 6.65
C LEU A 333 -26.74 -6.17 5.79
N MET A 334 -27.73 -6.84 5.22
CA MET A 334 -28.78 -6.21 4.42
C MET A 334 -29.89 -5.68 5.34
N LEU A 335 -30.25 -4.42 5.15
CA LEU A 335 -31.44 -3.82 5.75
C LEU A 335 -32.46 -3.52 4.65
N LYS A 336 -33.73 -3.66 4.99
CA LYS A 336 -34.86 -3.39 4.11
C LYS A 336 -35.80 -2.38 4.75
N ASP A 337 -36.29 -1.47 3.94
CA ASP A 337 -37.31 -0.51 4.36
C ASP A 337 -38.67 -1.19 4.58
N GLU A 338 -39.39 -0.79 5.64
CA GLU A 338 -40.67 -1.41 6.00
C GLU A 338 -41.81 -1.06 5.05
N ARG A 339 -41.70 0.09 4.36
CA ARG A 339 -42.79 0.66 3.54
C ARG A 339 -42.51 0.57 2.04
N SER A 340 -41.30 0.20 1.65
CA SER A 340 -40.86 0.14 0.27
C SER A 340 -39.99 -1.10 -0.01
N SER A 341 -39.61 -1.26 -1.27
CA SER A 341 -38.65 -2.30 -1.69
C SER A 341 -37.19 -1.88 -1.52
N ASP A 342 -36.93 -0.72 -0.93
CA ASP A 342 -35.59 -0.17 -0.80
C ASP A 342 -34.75 -1.00 0.17
N ARG A 343 -33.50 -1.24 -0.21
CA ARG A 343 -32.53 -1.99 0.60
C ARG A 343 -31.24 -1.18 0.73
N ILE A 344 -30.55 -1.34 1.83
CA ILE A 344 -29.18 -0.87 2.04
C ILE A 344 -28.32 -2.04 2.53
N ALA A 345 -27.03 -1.99 2.26
CA ALA A 345 -26.07 -2.92 2.86
C ALA A 345 -25.15 -2.15 3.81
N LEU A 346 -24.92 -2.73 4.98
CA LEU A 346 -23.88 -2.32 5.91
C LEU A 346 -22.65 -3.18 5.65
N VAL A 347 -21.55 -2.55 5.26
CA VAL A 347 -20.32 -3.23 4.80
C VAL A 347 -19.15 -2.79 5.67
N LEU A 348 -18.41 -3.74 6.22
CA LEU A 348 -17.21 -3.46 7.02
C LEU A 348 -15.99 -3.18 6.12
N GLU A 349 -15.29 -2.08 6.37
CA GLU A 349 -13.97 -1.78 5.79
C GLU A 349 -12.86 -2.30 6.71
N SER A 350 -12.13 -3.31 6.24
CA SER A 350 -10.97 -3.90 6.91
C SER A 350 -10.22 -4.85 5.96
N ASP A 351 -9.07 -5.36 6.39
CA ASP A 351 -8.27 -6.33 5.64
C ASP A 351 -9.12 -7.53 5.21
N LEU A 352 -9.07 -7.86 3.92
CA LEU A 352 -9.83 -8.97 3.36
C LEU A 352 -8.98 -10.24 3.29
N GLN A 353 -9.60 -11.36 3.63
CA GLN A 353 -9.14 -12.70 3.32
C GLN A 353 -10.05 -13.31 2.26
N TYR A 354 -9.47 -14.09 1.35
CA TYR A 354 -10.26 -14.80 0.35
C TYR A 354 -9.85 -16.26 0.27
N ASN A 355 -10.83 -17.10 -0.04
CA ASN A 355 -10.62 -18.51 -0.34
C ASN A 355 -11.23 -18.81 -1.71
N LYS A 356 -10.53 -19.61 -2.53
CA LYS A 356 -10.99 -20.00 -3.85
C LYS A 356 -11.33 -21.49 -3.85
N GLU A 357 -12.59 -21.80 -4.12
CA GLU A 357 -13.07 -23.18 -4.30
C GLU A 357 -13.68 -23.31 -5.70
N GLY A 358 -12.98 -24.01 -6.59
CA GLY A 358 -13.40 -24.16 -8.00
C GLY A 358 -13.53 -22.83 -8.73
N HIS A 359 -14.76 -22.53 -9.19
CA HIS A 359 -15.12 -21.26 -9.85
C HIS A 359 -15.76 -20.25 -8.88
N HIS A 360 -15.59 -20.40 -7.58
CA HIS A 360 -16.13 -19.46 -6.59
C HIS A 360 -15.00 -18.86 -5.76
N VAL A 361 -15.10 -17.55 -5.49
CA VAL A 361 -14.21 -16.83 -4.57
C VAL A 361 -15.05 -16.34 -3.41
N GLU A 362 -14.74 -16.84 -2.24
CA GLU A 362 -15.33 -16.42 -1.00
C GLU A 362 -14.46 -15.33 -0.39
N VAL A 363 -15.06 -14.20 0.01
CA VAL A 363 -14.33 -13.06 0.58
C VAL A 363 -14.91 -12.74 1.95
N ARG A 364 -14.02 -12.66 2.95
CA ARG A 364 -14.36 -12.31 4.34
C ARG A 364 -13.41 -11.24 4.87
N VAL A 365 -13.86 -10.48 5.84
CA VAL A 365 -13.02 -9.57 6.64
C VAL A 365 -12.19 -10.40 7.64
N LYS A 366 -10.91 -10.07 7.77
CA LYS A 366 -9.94 -10.76 8.62
C LYS A 366 -10.08 -10.38 10.09
N ASP A 367 -10.31 -9.10 10.38
CA ASP A 367 -10.52 -8.58 11.74
C ASP A 367 -11.67 -7.56 11.76
N LYS A 368 -12.67 -7.81 12.61
CA LYS A 368 -13.87 -6.96 12.78
C LYS A 368 -13.72 -5.92 13.90
N SER A 369 -12.60 -5.93 14.62
CA SER A 369 -12.45 -5.17 15.87
C SER A 369 -12.13 -3.68 15.69
N GLU A 370 -11.69 -3.25 14.49
CA GLU A 370 -11.34 -1.86 14.15
C GLU A 370 -11.96 -1.37 12.82
N SER A 371 -13.08 -1.95 12.39
CA SER A 371 -13.64 -1.70 11.05
C SER A 371 -14.58 -0.50 10.99
N LYS A 372 -14.40 0.38 9.99
CA LYS A 372 -15.39 1.42 9.62
C LYS A 372 -16.57 0.75 8.88
N VAL A 373 -17.81 1.19 9.14
CA VAL A 373 -18.99 0.70 8.40
C VAL A 373 -19.36 1.66 7.28
N HIS A 374 -19.46 1.15 6.06
CA HIS A 374 -20.03 1.84 4.93
C HIS A 374 -21.50 1.48 4.78
N VAL A 375 -22.34 2.51 4.69
CA VAL A 375 -23.76 2.38 4.35
C VAL A 375 -23.91 2.62 2.86
N VAL A 376 -24.31 1.60 2.13
CA VAL A 376 -24.43 1.65 0.67
C VAL A 376 -25.85 1.32 0.26
N LYS A 377 -26.43 2.12 -0.64
CA LYS A 377 -27.77 1.85 -1.15
C LYS A 377 -27.74 0.67 -2.10
N VAL A 378 -28.82 -0.09 -2.15
CA VAL A 378 -28.97 -1.18 -3.12
C VAL A 378 -29.94 -0.72 -4.18
N ASP A 379 -29.47 -0.70 -5.42
CA ASP A 379 -30.35 -0.52 -6.57
C ASP A 379 -31.20 -1.78 -6.70
N SER A 380 -32.47 -1.70 -6.33
CA SER A 380 -33.40 -2.84 -6.31
C SER A 380 -33.73 -3.37 -7.70
N THR A 381 -33.51 -2.57 -8.74
CA THR A 381 -33.72 -2.98 -10.14
C THR A 381 -32.51 -3.71 -10.70
N LEU A 382 -31.31 -3.24 -10.36
CA LEU A 382 -30.05 -3.75 -10.91
C LEU A 382 -29.27 -4.63 -9.93
N HIS A 383 -29.81 -4.88 -8.73
CA HIS A 383 -29.21 -5.67 -7.64
C HIS A 383 -27.74 -5.32 -7.30
N ARG A 384 -27.38 -4.03 -7.46
CA ARG A 384 -26.01 -3.51 -7.27
C ARG A 384 -25.88 -2.59 -6.06
N LEU A 385 -24.68 -2.47 -5.51
CA LEU A 385 -24.35 -1.44 -4.52
C LEU A 385 -24.15 -0.09 -5.20
N LEU A 386 -24.85 0.91 -4.71
CA LEU A 386 -24.67 2.32 -5.01
C LEU A 386 -23.80 2.89 -3.88
N ASP A 387 -22.68 3.50 -4.28
CA ASP A 387 -21.82 4.20 -3.35
C ASP A 387 -22.56 5.34 -2.64
N ASN A 388 -22.03 5.77 -1.50
CA ASN A 388 -22.55 6.89 -0.72
C ASN A 388 -21.92 8.24 -1.13
N ASN A 389 -21.31 8.30 -2.32
CA ASN A 389 -20.49 9.40 -2.85
C ASN A 389 -19.15 9.67 -2.16
N ASP A 390 -18.82 8.97 -1.08
CA ASP A 390 -17.52 9.04 -0.39
C ASP A 390 -16.43 8.32 -1.20
N LEU A 391 -15.22 8.91 -1.26
CA LEU A 391 -14.11 8.36 -2.05
C LEU A 391 -13.60 7.04 -1.46
N ASP A 392 -13.51 6.95 -0.14
CA ASP A 392 -13.05 5.75 0.56
C ASP A 392 -14.02 4.59 0.30
N CYS A 393 -15.34 4.85 0.37
CA CYS A 393 -16.37 3.88 0.01
C CYS A 393 -16.24 3.40 -1.45
N LYS A 394 -16.00 4.32 -2.39
CA LYS A 394 -15.84 3.99 -3.82
C LYS A 394 -14.62 3.11 -4.10
N LEU A 395 -13.47 3.45 -3.50
CA LEU A 395 -12.24 2.70 -3.66
C LEU A 395 -12.35 1.32 -3.02
N PHE A 396 -12.98 1.24 -1.85
CA PHE A 396 -13.23 -0.03 -1.17
C PHE A 396 -14.19 -0.93 -1.96
N LEU A 397 -15.28 -0.37 -2.52
CA LEU A 397 -16.19 -1.11 -3.41
C LEU A 397 -15.49 -1.57 -4.70
N ALA A 398 -14.60 -0.76 -5.28
CA ALA A 398 -13.83 -1.13 -6.46
C ALA A 398 -12.82 -2.26 -6.16
N TYR A 399 -12.17 -2.23 -4.99
CA TYR A 399 -11.29 -3.29 -4.50
C TYR A 399 -12.03 -4.61 -4.26
N LEU A 400 -13.18 -4.54 -3.56
CA LEU A 400 -14.09 -5.68 -3.36
C LEU A 400 -14.57 -6.27 -4.69
N HIS A 401 -14.99 -5.43 -5.63
CA HIS A 401 -15.38 -5.87 -6.98
C HIS A 401 -14.22 -6.51 -7.73
N ALA A 402 -13.01 -5.95 -7.69
CA ALA A 402 -11.85 -6.51 -8.36
C ALA A 402 -11.53 -7.93 -7.86
N LEU A 403 -11.62 -8.15 -6.54
CA LEU A 403 -11.39 -9.47 -5.93
C LEU A 403 -12.46 -10.51 -6.29
N MET A 404 -13.72 -10.08 -6.46
CA MET A 404 -14.86 -10.99 -6.70
C MET A 404 -15.24 -11.13 -8.18
N SER A 405 -14.68 -10.30 -9.07
CA SER A 405 -15.00 -10.23 -10.51
C SER A 405 -14.57 -11.44 -11.35
N HIS A 406 -14.01 -12.50 -10.77
CA HIS A 406 -13.58 -13.68 -11.54
C HIS A 406 -14.75 -14.54 -12.06
N CYS A 407 -16.00 -14.28 -11.65
CA CYS A 407 -17.07 -15.26 -11.76
C CYS A 407 -18.40 -14.64 -12.23
N LEU A 408 -18.66 -14.73 -13.54
CA LEU A 408 -19.93 -14.56 -14.27
C LEU A 408 -20.51 -13.13 -14.40
N PRO A 409 -21.14 -12.79 -15.55
CA PRO A 409 -21.93 -11.56 -15.69
C PRO A 409 -23.14 -11.61 -14.75
N ASP A 410 -23.44 -10.46 -14.14
CA ASP A 410 -24.61 -10.30 -13.27
C ASP A 410 -25.89 -10.60 -14.07
N PRO A 411 -26.78 -11.52 -13.60
CA PRO A 411 -27.94 -11.95 -14.38
C PRO A 411 -29.00 -10.87 -14.64
N ALA A 412 -28.99 -9.77 -13.87
CA ALA A 412 -29.95 -8.68 -13.99
C ALA A 412 -29.44 -7.55 -14.91
N THR A 413 -28.13 -7.32 -14.93
CA THR A 413 -27.49 -6.25 -15.70
C THR A 413 -26.75 -6.73 -16.95
N LEU A 414 -26.49 -8.05 -17.05
CA LEU A 414 -25.63 -8.68 -18.06
C LEU A 414 -24.18 -8.18 -18.06
N HIS A 415 -23.78 -7.39 -17.05
CA HIS A 415 -22.48 -6.75 -16.95
C HIS A 415 -21.55 -7.45 -15.95
N THR A 416 -20.24 -7.41 -16.18
CA THR A 416 -19.24 -7.95 -15.24
C THR A 416 -18.90 -6.94 -14.15
N GLY A 417 -18.42 -7.37 -12.98
CA GLY A 417 -17.95 -6.47 -11.91
C GLY A 417 -16.86 -5.47 -12.37
N THR A 418 -16.13 -5.81 -13.43
CA THR A 418 -15.20 -4.92 -14.13
C THR A 418 -15.90 -3.75 -14.83
N GLU A 419 -17.00 -3.98 -15.55
CA GLU A 419 -17.77 -2.94 -16.26
C GLU A 419 -18.42 -1.93 -15.30
N GLN A 420 -18.80 -2.40 -14.11
CA GLN A 420 -19.33 -1.52 -13.05
C GLN A 420 -18.23 -0.64 -12.43
N ALA A 421 -17.03 -1.18 -12.18
CA ALA A 421 -15.88 -0.38 -11.75
C ALA A 421 -15.54 0.72 -12.77
N PHE A 422 -15.67 0.45 -14.08
CA PHE A 422 -15.50 1.46 -15.12
C PHE A 422 -16.53 2.58 -15.05
N THR A 423 -17.79 2.26 -14.74
CA THR A 423 -18.85 3.28 -14.60
C THR A 423 -18.56 4.22 -13.43
N LEU A 424 -18.12 3.67 -12.28
CA LEU A 424 -17.74 4.45 -11.10
C LEU A 424 -16.52 5.34 -11.36
N LEU A 425 -15.47 4.77 -11.96
CA LEU A 425 -14.26 5.49 -12.28
C LEU A 425 -14.49 6.56 -13.33
N ARG A 426 -15.36 6.31 -14.32
CA ARG A 426 -15.84 7.35 -15.23
C ARG A 426 -16.50 8.48 -14.45
N SER A 427 -17.44 8.18 -13.56
CA SER A 427 -18.15 9.23 -12.82
C SER A 427 -17.17 10.14 -12.08
N LYS A 428 -16.13 9.56 -11.48
CA LYS A 428 -15.06 10.33 -10.82
C LYS A 428 -14.14 11.04 -11.80
N ALA A 429 -13.75 10.44 -12.91
CA ALA A 429 -12.96 11.11 -13.94
C ALA A 429 -13.71 12.31 -14.53
N VAL A 430 -15.01 12.17 -14.81
CA VAL A 430 -15.87 13.27 -15.29
C VAL A 430 -16.03 14.35 -14.23
N GLU A 431 -16.33 13.99 -12.98
CA GLU A 431 -16.41 14.94 -11.87
C GLU A 431 -15.09 15.71 -11.72
N SER A 432 -13.96 15.01 -11.75
CA SER A 432 -12.61 15.60 -11.68
C SER A 432 -12.31 16.49 -12.86
N PHE A 433 -12.73 16.11 -14.07
CA PHE A 433 -12.57 16.92 -15.27
C PHE A 433 -13.33 18.24 -15.15
N THR A 434 -14.55 18.20 -14.59
CA THR A 434 -15.33 19.43 -14.33
C THR A 434 -14.75 20.29 -13.20
N GLN A 435 -14.06 19.68 -12.23
CA GLN A 435 -13.42 20.37 -11.11
C GLN A 435 -11.96 20.78 -11.36
N LEU A 436 -11.31 20.23 -12.39
CA LEU A 436 -9.95 20.57 -12.80
C LEU A 436 -9.95 22.06 -13.16
N SER A 437 -9.45 22.87 -12.22
CA SER A 437 -9.45 24.32 -12.32
C SER A 437 -8.96 24.76 -13.71
N PRO A 438 -9.66 25.69 -14.38
CA PRO A 438 -9.19 26.27 -15.64
C PRO A 438 -7.90 27.10 -15.49
N SER A 439 -7.37 27.27 -14.27
CA SER A 439 -6.09 27.94 -14.07
C SER A 439 -4.93 27.10 -14.64
N LEU A 440 -4.33 27.59 -15.73
CA LEU A 440 -3.06 27.12 -16.30
C LEU A 440 -1.99 26.99 -15.20
N GLU A 441 -2.04 27.89 -14.21
CA GLU A 441 -1.15 27.86 -13.07
C GLU A 441 -1.31 26.58 -12.23
N PHE A 442 -2.52 26.06 -11.99
CA PHE A 442 -2.69 24.80 -11.27
C PHE A 442 -2.10 23.63 -12.07
N ARG A 443 -2.39 23.53 -13.38
CA ARG A 443 -1.90 22.42 -14.24
C ARG A 443 -0.39 22.41 -14.41
N SER A 444 0.18 23.60 -14.66
CA SER A 444 1.62 23.81 -14.63
C SER A 444 2.13 23.42 -13.24
N ARG A 445 1.55 23.88 -12.13
CA ARG A 445 1.98 23.55 -10.75
C ARG A 445 1.86 22.07 -10.34
N THR A 446 0.81 21.35 -10.74
CA THR A 446 0.66 19.90 -10.44
C THR A 446 1.67 19.06 -11.23
N LEU A 447 2.14 19.57 -12.37
CA LEU A 447 3.15 18.94 -13.21
C LEU A 447 4.54 19.62 -13.13
N ASN A 448 4.67 20.77 -12.46
CA ASN A 448 5.81 21.70 -12.45
C ASN A 448 5.49 22.99 -11.64
N ARG A 449 5.73 23.03 -10.31
CA ARG A 449 5.74 24.30 -9.55
C ARG A 449 7.17 24.77 -9.35
N SER A 450 7.40 26.01 -9.75
CA SER A 450 8.53 26.88 -9.45
C SER A 450 8.64 27.13 -7.94
N SER A 451 9.27 26.19 -7.22
CA SER A 451 10.07 26.28 -5.98
C SER A 451 10.29 24.82 -5.51
N PRO A 452 11.47 24.44 -5.01
CA PRO A 452 12.15 23.19 -5.38
C PRO A 452 11.27 21.94 -5.24
N ASN A 453 11.08 21.23 -6.36
CA ASN A 453 10.56 19.86 -6.50
C ASN A 453 9.05 19.61 -6.33
N PRO A 454 8.27 19.60 -7.43
CA PRO A 454 7.14 18.65 -7.54
C PRO A 454 7.38 17.46 -8.48
N LEU A 455 8.38 17.50 -9.38
CA LEU A 455 8.78 16.37 -10.24
C LEU A 455 10.13 15.71 -9.86
N ARG A 456 10.64 15.97 -8.66
CA ARG A 456 11.80 15.21 -8.14
C ARG A 456 11.39 13.93 -7.40
N CYS A 457 10.14 13.80 -7.00
CA CYS A 457 9.63 12.62 -6.30
C CYS A 457 8.19 12.28 -6.70
N ILE A 458 7.93 12.00 -7.99
CA ILE A 458 6.90 10.97 -8.24
C ILE A 458 7.62 9.66 -8.02
N ILE A 459 8.51 9.26 -8.92
CA ILE A 459 9.33 8.07 -8.70
C ILE A 459 10.72 8.51 -8.18
N PRO A 460 11.12 8.17 -6.96
CA PRO A 460 12.48 8.42 -6.51
C PRO A 460 13.45 7.54 -7.32
N SER A 461 14.71 7.97 -7.47
CA SER A 461 15.75 7.16 -8.13
C SER A 461 16.21 5.96 -7.29
N ASP A 462 15.37 5.52 -6.35
CA ASP A 462 15.66 4.49 -5.37
C ASP A 462 15.66 3.11 -6.05
N ARG A 463 16.17 2.11 -5.34
CA ARG A 463 16.27 0.74 -5.88
C ARG A 463 14.91 0.04 -6.08
N TRP A 464 13.84 0.53 -5.46
CA TRP A 464 12.56 -0.18 -5.41
C TRP A 464 11.78 -0.18 -6.75
N PRO A 465 11.56 0.95 -7.44
CA PRO A 465 10.86 0.98 -8.73
C PRO A 465 11.53 0.11 -9.81
N GLN A 466 12.86 0.21 -9.92
CA GLN A 466 13.64 -0.64 -10.84
C GLN A 466 13.57 -2.13 -10.48
N ALA A 467 13.48 -2.47 -9.18
CA ALA A 467 13.35 -3.86 -8.74
C ALA A 467 11.97 -4.44 -9.09
N ILE A 468 10.90 -3.65 -9.00
CA ILE A 468 9.55 -4.07 -9.43
C ILE A 468 9.52 -4.36 -10.93
N GLU A 469 10.02 -3.41 -11.73
CA GLU A 469 10.08 -3.56 -13.18
C GLU A 469 10.86 -4.82 -13.59
N CYS A 470 12.01 -5.05 -12.95
CA CYS A 470 12.82 -6.25 -13.11
C CYS A 470 12.04 -7.53 -12.73
N LEU A 471 11.34 -7.51 -11.59
CA LEU A 471 10.59 -8.66 -11.06
C LEU A 471 9.43 -9.08 -11.98
N GLU A 472 8.63 -8.13 -12.46
CA GLU A 472 7.38 -8.45 -13.17
C GLU A 472 7.58 -8.68 -14.68
N SER A 473 8.51 -7.96 -15.30
CA SER A 473 8.74 -8.07 -16.76
C SER A 473 9.86 -9.04 -17.12
N GLY A 474 10.73 -9.39 -16.16
CA GLY A 474 11.91 -10.20 -16.38
C GLY A 474 13.06 -9.47 -17.09
N LYS A 475 13.00 -8.15 -17.29
CA LYS A 475 14.15 -7.38 -17.81
C LYS A 475 15.26 -7.30 -16.77
N SER A 476 16.51 -7.22 -17.22
CA SER A 476 17.65 -7.06 -16.31
C SER A 476 17.54 -5.79 -15.47
N ILE A 477 18.08 -5.82 -14.25
CA ILE A 477 18.03 -4.69 -13.32
C ILE A 477 18.70 -3.42 -13.87
N SER A 478 19.71 -3.57 -14.73
CA SER A 478 20.36 -2.49 -15.47
C SER A 478 19.39 -1.85 -16.47
N THR A 479 18.70 -2.67 -17.27
CA THR A 479 17.66 -2.22 -18.22
C THR A 479 16.50 -1.54 -17.49
N ALA A 480 16.02 -2.12 -16.38
CA ALA A 480 14.96 -1.53 -15.57
C ALA A 480 15.37 -0.16 -15.02
N LYS A 481 16.62 0.00 -14.59
CA LYS A 481 17.14 1.29 -14.12
C LYS A 481 17.14 2.35 -15.23
N GLU A 482 17.59 2.01 -16.43
CA GLU A 482 17.54 2.90 -17.59
C GLU A 482 16.09 3.32 -17.93
N GLU A 483 15.16 2.37 -17.87
CA GLU A 483 13.74 2.63 -18.09
C GLU A 483 13.16 3.63 -17.08
N ILE A 484 13.47 3.48 -15.79
CA ILE A 484 13.01 4.43 -14.77
C ILE A 484 13.55 5.84 -15.02
N PHE A 485 14.79 5.98 -15.51
CA PHE A 485 15.29 7.30 -15.92
C PHE A 485 14.53 7.86 -17.13
N ALA A 486 14.20 7.03 -18.11
CA ALA A 486 13.39 7.44 -19.26
C ALA A 486 11.97 7.85 -18.84
N VAL A 487 11.36 7.15 -17.88
CA VAL A 487 10.07 7.50 -17.26
C VAL A 487 10.13 8.90 -16.64
N ILE A 488 11.14 9.14 -15.79
CA ILE A 488 11.33 10.43 -15.12
C ILE A 488 11.54 11.55 -16.15
N GLY A 489 12.37 11.32 -17.17
CA GLY A 489 12.61 12.27 -18.26
C GLY A 489 11.33 12.61 -19.02
N CYS A 490 10.54 11.60 -19.39
CA CYS A 490 9.28 11.76 -20.09
C CYS A 490 8.27 12.60 -19.30
N LEU A 491 8.08 12.31 -18.01
CA LEU A 491 7.17 13.08 -17.16
C LEU A 491 7.63 14.54 -17.01
N ARG A 492 8.94 14.78 -16.86
CA ARG A 492 9.51 16.15 -16.79
C ARG A 492 9.29 16.93 -18.07
N TYR A 493 9.49 16.29 -19.21
CA TYR A 493 9.29 16.91 -20.50
C TYR A 493 7.85 17.39 -20.69
N TYR A 494 6.87 16.54 -20.39
CA TYR A 494 5.46 16.94 -20.51
C TYR A 494 4.98 17.88 -19.43
N GLY A 495 5.55 17.82 -18.22
CA GLY A 495 5.34 18.89 -17.24
C GLY A 495 5.79 20.24 -17.80
N GLY A 496 6.85 20.27 -18.61
CA GLY A 496 7.31 21.48 -19.30
C GLY A 496 6.36 21.98 -20.39
N TRP A 497 5.47 21.16 -20.92
CA TRP A 497 4.50 21.52 -21.95
C TRP A 497 3.17 22.04 -21.41
N ALA A 498 2.85 21.79 -20.13
CA ALA A 498 1.53 22.04 -19.57
C ALA A 498 1.03 23.50 -19.71
N ASP A 499 1.94 24.47 -19.83
CA ASP A 499 1.65 25.90 -20.03
C ASP A 499 2.06 26.45 -21.41
N LYS A 500 2.44 25.57 -22.36
CA LYS A 500 2.88 25.92 -23.72
C LYS A 500 1.98 25.34 -24.80
N ILE A 501 0.76 24.96 -24.42
CA ILE A 501 -0.25 24.46 -25.35
C ILE A 501 -1.07 25.65 -25.83
N GLU A 502 -0.72 26.14 -27.02
CA GLU A 502 -1.19 27.42 -27.55
C GLU A 502 -2.20 27.26 -28.69
N GLY A 503 -3.10 28.23 -28.78
CA GLY A 503 -3.94 28.44 -29.96
C GLY A 503 -3.24 29.33 -31.01
N LYS A 504 -4.00 29.77 -32.01
CA LYS A 504 -3.53 30.73 -33.01
C LYS A 504 -4.52 31.87 -33.14
N THR A 505 -4.04 33.10 -33.31
CA THR A 505 -4.82 34.18 -33.89
C THR A 505 -4.78 34.04 -35.42
N LEU A 506 -5.92 34.21 -36.08
CA LEU A 506 -6.05 34.05 -37.52
C LEU A 506 -6.45 35.39 -38.12
N ASP A 507 -5.59 35.96 -38.97
CA ASP A 507 -5.90 37.18 -39.69
C ASP A 507 -6.72 36.82 -40.94
N ILE A 508 -8.02 37.14 -40.92
CA ILE A 508 -8.97 36.79 -41.97
C ILE A 508 -9.56 38.05 -42.61
N ASN A 509 -10.14 38.95 -41.80
CA ASN A 509 -10.67 40.23 -42.24
C ASN A 509 -10.75 41.22 -41.06
N PRO A 510 -10.80 42.55 -41.32
CA PRO A 510 -10.68 43.57 -40.28
C PRO A 510 -11.91 43.73 -39.37
N GLU A 511 -13.07 43.19 -39.75
CA GLU A 511 -14.31 43.32 -38.96
C GLU A 511 -14.49 42.23 -37.91
N THR A 512 -13.59 41.24 -37.88
CA THR A 512 -13.73 40.05 -37.05
C THR A 512 -12.41 39.65 -36.41
N LEU A 513 -12.44 39.35 -35.11
CA LEU A 513 -11.35 38.67 -34.43
C LEU A 513 -11.55 37.16 -34.52
N HIS A 514 -10.59 36.45 -35.12
CA HIS A 514 -10.56 34.99 -35.15
C HIS A 514 -9.40 34.44 -34.33
N TYR A 515 -9.70 33.46 -33.49
CA TYR A 515 -8.67 32.72 -32.77
C TYR A 515 -9.07 31.27 -32.54
N THR A 516 -8.08 30.41 -32.27
CA THR A 516 -8.30 29.03 -31.89
C THR A 516 -7.95 28.79 -30.43
N ARG A 517 -8.60 27.80 -29.82
CA ARG A 517 -8.25 27.25 -28.51
C ARG A 517 -7.95 25.77 -28.65
N GLN A 518 -6.88 25.31 -28.04
CA GLN A 518 -6.60 23.89 -27.85
C GLN A 518 -7.20 23.46 -26.51
N GLU A 519 -8.33 22.77 -26.54
CA GLU A 519 -9.03 22.32 -25.35
C GLU A 519 -8.75 20.83 -25.10
N PRO A 520 -8.68 20.36 -23.84
CA PRO A 520 -8.59 18.92 -23.57
C PRO A 520 -9.79 18.18 -24.15
N LEU A 521 -9.58 16.92 -24.53
CA LEU A 521 -10.65 16.06 -25.04
C LEU A 521 -11.65 15.64 -23.96
N GLY A 522 -11.19 15.40 -22.73
CA GLY A 522 -12.03 14.93 -21.62
C GLY A 522 -11.42 13.74 -20.88
N VAL A 523 -12.13 12.61 -20.89
CA VAL A 523 -11.72 11.35 -20.29
C VAL A 523 -11.00 10.48 -21.31
N CYS A 524 -9.73 10.19 -21.04
CA CYS A 524 -8.86 9.36 -21.88
C CYS A 524 -8.72 7.94 -21.30
N GLY A 525 -9.21 6.94 -22.03
CA GLY A 525 -8.95 5.54 -21.76
C GLY A 525 -7.59 5.12 -22.32
N GLN A 526 -6.71 4.56 -21.50
CA GLN A 526 -5.34 4.25 -21.90
C GLN A 526 -4.99 2.80 -21.58
N ILE A 527 -4.55 2.02 -22.55
CA ILE A 527 -4.24 0.59 -22.39
C ILE A 527 -2.77 0.37 -22.74
N ILE A 528 -2.00 -0.12 -21.76
CA ILE A 528 -0.54 -0.29 -21.85
C ILE A 528 -0.13 -1.78 -21.94
N PRO A 529 0.99 -2.09 -22.62
CA PRO A 529 1.54 -3.43 -22.74
C PRO A 529 2.42 -3.78 -21.53
N TRP A 530 2.99 -4.99 -21.56
CA TRP A 530 3.78 -5.57 -20.47
C TRP A 530 5.30 -5.42 -20.64
N ASN A 531 5.78 -5.02 -21.81
CA ASN A 531 7.22 -5.03 -22.10
C ASN A 531 7.99 -3.85 -21.48
N PHE A 532 7.37 -2.68 -21.46
CA PHE A 532 7.87 -1.49 -20.76
C PHE A 532 6.73 -0.84 -19.94
N PRO A 533 6.23 -1.49 -18.87
CA PRO A 533 5.01 -1.10 -18.16
C PRO A 533 5.02 0.36 -17.69
N MET A 534 6.00 0.77 -16.88
CA MET A 534 6.08 2.14 -16.38
C MET A 534 6.43 3.16 -17.48
N LEU A 535 7.26 2.81 -18.46
CA LEU A 535 7.56 3.72 -19.57
C LEU A 535 6.34 3.99 -20.44
N MET A 536 5.58 2.95 -20.78
CA MET A 536 4.35 3.08 -21.57
C MET A 536 3.26 3.81 -20.79
N LEU A 537 3.23 3.66 -19.46
CA LEU A 537 2.40 4.50 -18.60
C LEU A 537 2.80 5.98 -18.80
N ALA A 538 4.08 6.32 -18.66
CA ALA A 538 4.58 7.69 -18.78
C ALA A 538 4.32 8.32 -20.16
N PHE A 539 4.52 7.55 -21.25
CA PHE A 539 4.25 7.98 -22.63
C PHE A 539 2.79 8.41 -22.83
N LYS A 540 1.88 7.75 -22.11
CA LYS A 540 0.45 7.98 -22.21
C LYS A 540 -0.04 9.07 -21.28
N ILE A 541 0.27 8.98 -19.99
CA ILE A 541 -0.26 9.92 -19.01
C ILE A 541 0.41 11.30 -19.13
N GLY A 542 1.69 11.37 -19.50
CA GLY A 542 2.43 12.62 -19.64
C GLY A 542 1.71 13.65 -20.51
N PRO A 543 1.51 13.39 -21.81
CA PRO A 543 0.84 14.33 -22.70
C PRO A 543 -0.65 14.52 -22.36
N ALA A 544 -1.33 13.48 -21.87
CA ALA A 544 -2.75 13.57 -21.49
C ALA A 544 -2.97 14.54 -20.32
N LEU A 545 -2.15 14.42 -19.28
CA LEU A 545 -2.22 15.29 -18.10
C LEU A 545 -1.74 16.71 -18.43
N ALA A 546 -0.69 16.87 -19.23
CA ALA A 546 -0.19 18.18 -19.66
C ALA A 546 -1.27 18.99 -20.40
N THR A 547 -2.10 18.32 -21.19
CA THR A 547 -3.22 18.93 -21.92
C THR A 547 -4.48 19.15 -21.08
N GLY A 548 -4.51 18.63 -19.85
CA GLY A 548 -5.63 18.81 -18.91
C GLY A 548 -6.73 17.76 -19.02
N ASN A 549 -6.42 16.58 -19.55
CA ASN A 549 -7.34 15.44 -19.58
C ASN A 549 -7.34 14.68 -18.25
N THR A 550 -8.40 13.91 -18.02
CA THR A 550 -8.43 12.87 -16.99
C THR A 550 -8.22 11.50 -17.62
N VAL A 551 -7.73 10.55 -16.85
CA VAL A 551 -7.22 9.29 -17.39
C VAL A 551 -7.77 8.08 -16.64
N VAL A 552 -8.18 7.06 -17.41
CA VAL A 552 -8.42 5.70 -16.92
C VAL A 552 -7.43 4.76 -17.62
N VAL A 553 -6.43 4.28 -16.88
CA VAL A 553 -5.39 3.39 -17.38
C VAL A 553 -5.72 1.93 -17.06
N LYS A 554 -5.58 1.04 -18.04
CA LYS A 554 -5.52 -0.41 -17.86
C LYS A 554 -4.09 -0.90 -18.06
N THR A 555 -3.52 -1.51 -17.02
CA THR A 555 -2.21 -2.16 -17.04
C THR A 555 -2.28 -3.53 -17.73
N ALA A 556 -1.17 -4.02 -18.28
CA ALA A 556 -1.12 -5.40 -18.75
C ALA A 556 -1.27 -6.38 -17.58
N GLU A 557 -2.03 -7.45 -17.77
CA GLU A 557 -2.32 -8.42 -16.71
C GLU A 557 -1.06 -9.17 -16.22
N GLN A 558 0.01 -9.17 -17.02
CA GLN A 558 1.30 -9.76 -16.66
C GLN A 558 2.14 -8.86 -15.75
N THR A 559 1.96 -7.53 -15.84
CA THR A 559 2.85 -6.53 -15.21
C THR A 559 2.05 -5.37 -14.60
N PRO A 560 1.22 -5.61 -13.58
CA PRO A 560 0.40 -4.58 -12.97
C PRO A 560 1.14 -3.73 -11.91
N LEU A 561 2.25 -4.21 -11.36
CA LEU A 561 2.82 -3.72 -10.11
C LEU A 561 3.44 -2.33 -10.24
N GLY A 562 4.21 -2.08 -11.30
CA GLY A 562 4.90 -0.79 -11.49
C GLY A 562 3.93 0.40 -11.53
N ALA A 563 2.78 0.24 -12.19
CA ALA A 563 1.74 1.27 -12.24
C ALA A 563 0.97 1.43 -10.92
N LEU A 564 0.78 0.35 -10.14
CA LEU A 564 0.15 0.45 -8.82
C LEU A 564 1.06 1.18 -7.83
N VAL A 565 2.37 0.91 -7.86
CA VAL A 565 3.35 1.68 -7.06
C VAL A 565 3.41 3.14 -7.52
N PHE A 566 3.27 3.39 -8.82
CA PHE A 566 3.15 4.75 -9.34
C PHE A 566 1.93 5.51 -8.76
N ALA A 567 0.84 4.83 -8.45
CA ALA A 567 -0.36 5.45 -7.87
C ALA A 567 -0.10 6.08 -6.49
N ASP A 568 0.73 5.45 -5.65
CA ASP A 568 1.11 6.00 -4.34
C ASP A 568 1.86 7.32 -4.49
N TYR A 569 2.72 7.40 -5.51
CA TYR A 569 3.45 8.63 -5.81
C TYR A 569 2.56 9.73 -6.37
N VAL A 570 1.55 9.38 -7.17
CA VAL A 570 0.53 10.33 -7.65
C VAL A 570 -0.28 10.90 -6.49
N LYS A 571 -0.64 10.06 -5.51
CA LYS A 571 -1.31 10.49 -4.28
C LYS A 571 -0.43 11.45 -3.47
N GLN A 572 0.84 11.12 -3.28
CA GLN A 572 1.82 11.98 -2.60
C GLN A 572 2.05 13.31 -3.33
N ALA A 573 2.02 13.29 -4.67
CA ALA A 573 2.13 14.50 -5.49
C ALA A 573 0.89 15.42 -5.43
N GLY A 574 -0.20 14.97 -4.78
CA GLY A 574 -1.39 15.81 -4.53
C GLY A 574 -2.30 15.96 -5.74
N PHE A 575 -2.34 14.98 -6.63
CA PHE A 575 -3.31 14.98 -7.73
C PHE A 575 -4.75 14.98 -7.19
N PRO A 576 -5.67 15.78 -7.76
CA PRO A 576 -7.08 15.68 -7.40
C PRO A 576 -7.61 14.25 -7.60
N PRO A 577 -8.38 13.70 -6.65
CA PRO A 577 -8.92 12.35 -6.76
C PRO A 577 -9.73 12.18 -8.04
N GLY A 578 -9.44 11.15 -8.84
CA GLY A 578 -10.14 10.85 -10.10
C GLY A 578 -9.47 11.40 -11.36
N VAL A 579 -8.42 12.21 -11.25
CA VAL A 579 -7.64 12.68 -12.42
C VAL A 579 -6.87 11.54 -13.09
N LEU A 580 -6.26 10.66 -12.29
CA LEU A 580 -5.62 9.43 -12.76
C LEU A 580 -6.25 8.24 -12.04
N ASN A 581 -6.78 7.30 -12.81
CA ASN A 581 -7.37 6.07 -12.31
C ASN A 581 -6.61 4.90 -12.93
N ILE A 582 -6.07 4.00 -12.11
CA ILE A 582 -5.31 2.84 -12.58
C ILE A 582 -6.09 1.58 -12.25
N LEU A 583 -6.28 0.75 -13.27
CA LEU A 583 -6.99 -0.52 -13.20
C LEU A 583 -6.08 -1.64 -13.70
N SER A 584 -6.14 -2.76 -13.00
CA SER A 584 -5.49 -4.00 -13.41
C SER A 584 -6.56 -5.04 -13.73
N GLY A 585 -6.46 -5.67 -14.89
CA GLY A 585 -7.45 -6.65 -15.33
C GLY A 585 -7.14 -7.22 -16.72
N PHE A 586 -7.90 -8.21 -17.17
CA PHE A 586 -7.66 -8.84 -18.47
C PHE A 586 -8.11 -7.96 -19.64
N GLY A 587 -7.37 -7.96 -20.74
CA GLY A 587 -7.71 -7.19 -21.94
C GLY A 587 -9.11 -7.48 -22.51
N LYS A 588 -9.55 -8.74 -22.50
CA LYS A 588 -10.88 -9.15 -23.00
C LYS A 588 -12.06 -8.55 -22.23
N VAL A 589 -11.84 -8.15 -20.99
CA VAL A 589 -12.88 -7.58 -20.12
C VAL A 589 -12.61 -6.10 -19.93
N ALA A 590 -11.49 -5.76 -19.28
CA ALA A 590 -11.16 -4.39 -18.92
C ALA A 590 -10.78 -3.52 -20.14
N GLY A 591 -9.97 -4.07 -21.06
CA GLY A 591 -9.61 -3.35 -22.29
C GLY A 591 -10.81 -3.17 -23.23
N ALA A 592 -11.65 -4.20 -23.34
CA ALA A 592 -12.89 -4.14 -24.13
C ALA A 592 -13.83 -3.06 -23.59
N ALA A 593 -14.10 -3.06 -22.28
CA ALA A 593 -14.91 -2.05 -21.61
C ALA A 593 -14.40 -0.63 -21.88
N ILE A 594 -13.10 -0.36 -21.72
CA ILE A 594 -12.51 0.95 -22.04
C ILE A 594 -12.79 1.36 -23.49
N SER A 595 -12.57 0.45 -24.44
CA SER A 595 -12.68 0.77 -25.87
C SER A 595 -14.11 1.04 -26.33
N SER A 596 -15.11 0.37 -25.75
CA SER A 596 -16.53 0.52 -26.10
C SER A 596 -17.28 1.52 -25.22
N HIS A 597 -16.69 2.02 -24.13
CA HIS A 597 -17.39 2.88 -23.19
C HIS A 597 -17.87 4.19 -23.86
N MET A 598 -19.16 4.52 -23.72
CA MET A 598 -19.76 5.72 -24.34
C MET A 598 -19.29 7.04 -23.73
N GLY A 599 -18.80 6.99 -22.50
CA GLY A 599 -18.30 8.15 -21.76
C GLY A 599 -16.79 8.30 -21.69
N ILE A 600 -16.07 7.64 -22.59
CA ILE A 600 -14.63 7.85 -22.80
C ILE A 600 -14.49 8.62 -24.11
N ASP A 601 -13.80 9.75 -24.11
CA ASP A 601 -13.69 10.66 -25.25
C ASP A 601 -12.55 10.27 -26.20
N LYS A 602 -11.55 9.55 -25.66
CA LYS A 602 -10.38 9.07 -26.39
C LYS A 602 -9.93 7.70 -25.89
N VAL A 603 -9.48 6.83 -26.79
CA VAL A 603 -8.71 5.63 -26.43
C VAL A 603 -7.29 5.66 -27.01
N ALA A 604 -6.29 5.40 -26.16
CA ALA A 604 -4.90 5.19 -26.57
C ALA A 604 -4.47 3.77 -26.21
N PHE A 605 -4.00 2.99 -27.19
CA PHE A 605 -3.62 1.59 -27.01
C PHE A 605 -2.20 1.37 -27.51
N THR A 606 -1.38 0.66 -26.73
CA THR A 606 -0.12 0.09 -27.21
C THR A 606 -0.15 -1.42 -27.06
N GLY A 607 0.17 -2.16 -28.11
CA GLY A 607 0.15 -3.62 -28.10
C GLY A 607 0.07 -4.27 -29.49
N SER A 608 -0.52 -5.45 -29.60
CA SER A 608 -0.50 -6.19 -30.87
C SER A 608 -1.43 -5.58 -31.93
N THR A 609 -1.05 -5.71 -33.20
CA THR A 609 -1.82 -5.19 -34.34
C THR A 609 -3.24 -5.77 -34.40
N ALA A 610 -3.40 -7.06 -34.07
CA ALA A 610 -4.70 -7.72 -34.04
C ALA A 610 -5.65 -7.07 -32.99
N VAL A 611 -5.14 -6.77 -31.80
CA VAL A 611 -5.93 -6.11 -30.75
C VAL A 611 -6.19 -4.65 -31.10
N GLY A 612 -5.21 -3.95 -31.69
CA GLY A 612 -5.39 -2.58 -32.17
C GLY A 612 -6.57 -2.43 -33.14
N ARG A 613 -6.75 -3.40 -34.06
CA ARG A 613 -7.93 -3.46 -34.94
C ARG A 613 -9.23 -3.62 -34.16
N THR A 614 -9.24 -4.46 -33.13
CA THR A 614 -10.42 -4.65 -32.25
C THR A 614 -10.76 -3.37 -31.49
N ILE A 615 -9.77 -2.68 -30.93
CA ILE A 615 -9.95 -1.38 -30.25
C ILE A 615 -10.57 -0.36 -31.21
N MET A 616 -10.03 -0.25 -32.43
CA MET A 616 -10.53 0.69 -33.43
C MET A 616 -11.98 0.39 -33.84
N LYS A 617 -12.33 -0.89 -34.02
CA LYS A 617 -13.71 -1.31 -34.28
C LYS A 617 -14.64 -0.95 -33.13
N ALA A 618 -14.24 -1.21 -31.88
CA ALA A 618 -15.05 -0.91 -30.71
C ALA A 618 -15.27 0.61 -30.53
N ALA A 619 -14.24 1.42 -30.78
CA ALA A 619 -14.35 2.87 -30.80
C ALA A 619 -15.33 3.36 -31.87
N ALA A 620 -15.23 2.80 -33.09
CA ALA A 620 -16.13 3.14 -34.19
C ALA A 620 -17.59 2.73 -33.92
N MET A 621 -17.81 1.57 -33.32
CA MET A 621 -19.15 1.04 -33.01
C MET A 621 -19.83 1.72 -31.81
N SER A 622 -19.06 2.41 -30.96
CA SER A 622 -19.60 3.06 -29.76
C SER A 622 -19.90 4.54 -30.01
N ASN A 623 -18.95 5.43 -29.73
CA ASN A 623 -19.15 6.88 -29.74
C ASN A 623 -18.18 7.62 -30.66
N LEU A 624 -17.52 6.93 -31.59
CA LEU A 624 -16.52 7.50 -32.51
C LEU A 624 -15.36 8.22 -31.77
N LYS A 625 -15.05 7.80 -30.53
CA LYS A 625 -13.93 8.34 -29.75
C LYS A 625 -12.62 8.32 -30.54
N GLN A 626 -11.79 9.33 -30.34
CA GLN A 626 -10.49 9.39 -31.02
C GLN A 626 -9.60 8.21 -30.61
N VAL A 627 -8.87 7.64 -31.58
CA VAL A 627 -8.04 6.44 -31.37
C VAL A 627 -6.58 6.74 -31.68
N THR A 628 -5.67 6.43 -30.75
CA THR A 628 -4.22 6.36 -31.01
C THR A 628 -3.73 4.94 -30.75
N LEU A 629 -3.07 4.30 -31.72
CA LEU A 629 -2.67 2.88 -31.66
C LEU A 629 -1.16 2.64 -31.86
N GLU A 630 -0.30 2.50 -30.86
CA GLU A 630 1.10 2.10 -31.11
C GLU A 630 1.20 0.58 -31.20
N LEU A 631 1.49 0.04 -32.39
CA LEU A 631 1.42 -1.40 -32.66
C LEU A 631 2.80 -1.99 -32.95
N GLY A 632 2.83 -3.30 -33.23
CA GLY A 632 4.05 -4.04 -33.50
C GLY A 632 4.78 -3.60 -34.77
N GLY A 633 5.97 -4.17 -34.94
CA GLY A 633 6.88 -3.86 -36.05
C GLY A 633 7.62 -5.08 -36.59
N LYS A 634 8.19 -4.88 -37.78
CA LYS A 634 9.17 -5.80 -38.38
C LYS A 634 10.31 -4.95 -38.96
N SER A 635 10.94 -4.18 -38.07
CA SER A 635 11.82 -3.07 -38.42
C SER A 635 13.07 -3.54 -39.16
N PRO A 636 13.38 -2.97 -40.34
CA PRO A 636 14.62 -3.26 -41.07
C PRO A 636 15.82 -2.60 -40.39
N ASN A 637 16.96 -3.27 -40.39
CA ASN A 637 18.25 -2.75 -39.95
C ASN A 637 19.30 -3.06 -41.04
N ILE A 638 19.76 -2.02 -41.73
CA ILE A 638 20.50 -2.11 -42.99
C ILE A 638 21.98 -1.85 -42.75
N VAL A 639 22.84 -2.73 -43.24
CA VAL A 639 24.31 -2.62 -43.13
C VAL A 639 24.92 -2.57 -44.53
N PHE A 640 25.42 -1.39 -44.91
CA PHE A 640 26.14 -1.19 -46.18
C PHE A 640 27.59 -1.66 -46.08
N SER A 641 28.22 -1.89 -47.23
CA SER A 641 29.59 -2.40 -47.32
C SER A 641 30.66 -1.46 -46.75
N ASP A 642 30.36 -0.16 -46.68
CA ASP A 642 31.25 0.87 -46.13
C ASP A 642 31.05 1.08 -44.62
N ALA A 643 30.07 0.40 -44.01
CA ALA A 643 29.81 0.48 -42.59
C ALA A 643 31.01 -0.02 -41.77
N ASP A 644 31.17 0.54 -40.57
CA ASP A 644 32.03 -0.08 -39.56
C ASP A 644 31.33 -1.34 -39.04
N ILE A 645 31.87 -2.51 -39.39
CA ILE A 645 31.24 -3.80 -39.10
C ILE A 645 31.14 -4.06 -37.59
N GLU A 646 32.16 -3.72 -36.80
CA GLU A 646 32.13 -3.95 -35.35
C GLU A 646 31.07 -3.08 -34.67
N GLN A 647 30.97 -1.82 -35.10
CA GLN A 647 29.93 -0.91 -34.60
C GLN A 647 28.54 -1.30 -35.09
N ALA A 648 28.38 -1.68 -36.35
CA ALA A 648 27.11 -2.15 -36.90
C ALA A 648 26.65 -3.42 -36.16
N VAL A 649 27.53 -4.38 -35.92
CA VAL A 649 27.23 -5.58 -35.13
C VAL A 649 26.78 -5.23 -33.71
N SER A 650 27.45 -4.27 -33.05
CA SER A 650 27.09 -3.84 -31.70
C SER A 650 25.68 -3.24 -31.65
N TRP A 651 25.35 -2.37 -32.60
CA TRP A 651 24.02 -1.76 -32.69
C TRP A 651 22.93 -2.74 -33.13
N VAL A 652 23.22 -3.66 -34.05
CA VAL A 652 22.30 -4.73 -34.45
C VAL A 652 22.03 -5.65 -33.25
N ASN A 653 23.07 -6.03 -32.50
CA ASN A 653 22.95 -6.86 -31.30
C ASN A 653 22.07 -6.19 -30.24
N PHE A 654 22.35 -4.92 -29.92
CA PHE A 654 21.51 -4.14 -29.01
C PHE A 654 20.06 -4.02 -29.52
N GLY A 655 19.90 -3.73 -30.82
CA GLY A 655 18.60 -3.51 -31.45
C GLY A 655 17.66 -4.71 -31.45
N ILE A 656 18.16 -5.95 -31.35
CA ILE A 656 17.31 -7.15 -31.21
C ILE A 656 17.29 -7.74 -29.81
N TYR A 657 18.39 -7.72 -29.06
CA TYR A 657 18.48 -8.46 -27.79
C TYR A 657 18.12 -7.60 -26.57
N TYR A 658 18.03 -6.28 -26.71
CA TYR A 658 17.54 -5.39 -25.65
C TYR A 658 16.12 -5.80 -25.20
N ASN A 659 15.92 -5.86 -23.89
CA ASN A 659 14.69 -6.34 -23.25
C ASN A 659 14.22 -7.71 -23.82
N GLN A 660 15.16 -8.63 -24.02
CA GLN A 660 14.93 -9.96 -24.59
C GLN A 660 14.27 -9.96 -25.98
N GLY A 661 14.39 -8.88 -26.76
CA GLY A 661 13.71 -8.72 -28.04
C GLY A 661 12.21 -8.49 -27.94
N GLN A 662 11.69 -8.23 -26.74
CA GLN A 662 10.30 -7.85 -26.50
C GLN A 662 10.11 -6.33 -26.71
N CYS A 663 10.63 -5.82 -27.83
CA CYS A 663 10.56 -4.40 -28.21
C CYS A 663 9.81 -4.26 -29.53
N CYS A 664 8.81 -3.37 -29.60
CA CYS A 664 8.04 -3.14 -30.83
C CYS A 664 8.92 -2.64 -31.98
N CYS A 665 9.93 -1.82 -31.67
CA CYS A 665 10.89 -1.30 -32.64
C CYS A 665 12.12 -2.20 -32.85
N ALA A 666 12.13 -3.44 -32.35
CA ALA A 666 13.29 -4.33 -32.49
C ALA A 666 13.73 -4.48 -33.95
N GLY A 667 15.05 -4.36 -34.18
CA GLY A 667 15.70 -4.49 -35.49
C GLY A 667 15.77 -5.93 -35.97
N SER A 668 14.61 -6.57 -36.12
CA SER A 668 14.47 -8.02 -36.28
C SER A 668 14.64 -8.52 -37.73
N ARG A 669 14.71 -7.61 -38.72
CA ARG A 669 15.12 -7.91 -40.10
C ARG A 669 16.42 -7.19 -40.41
N VAL A 670 17.50 -7.93 -40.57
CA VAL A 670 18.80 -7.34 -40.95
C VAL A 670 19.04 -7.59 -42.42
N TYR A 671 19.39 -6.52 -43.13
CA TYR A 671 19.85 -6.59 -44.51
C TYR A 671 21.32 -6.20 -44.53
N VAL A 672 22.19 -7.09 -45.00
CA VAL A 672 23.64 -6.84 -45.08
C VAL A 672 24.07 -6.91 -46.54
N GLN A 673 24.88 -5.95 -46.97
CA GLN A 673 25.34 -5.91 -48.35
C GLN A 673 26.27 -7.09 -48.63
N GLU A 674 26.10 -7.72 -49.79
CA GLU A 674 26.70 -9.03 -50.13
C GLU A 674 28.22 -9.09 -49.88
N SER A 675 28.95 -8.01 -50.16
CA SER A 675 30.41 -7.96 -50.03
C SER A 675 30.94 -8.03 -48.59
N VAL A 676 30.10 -7.78 -47.58
CA VAL A 676 30.49 -7.81 -46.16
C VAL A 676 29.66 -8.80 -45.34
N TYR A 677 28.74 -9.54 -45.97
CA TYR A 677 27.80 -10.42 -45.27
C TYR A 677 28.49 -11.50 -44.43
N ASP A 678 29.46 -12.24 -45.00
CA ASP A 678 30.09 -13.36 -44.28
C ASP A 678 30.90 -12.85 -43.07
N ALA A 679 31.63 -11.74 -43.25
CA ALA A 679 32.36 -11.09 -42.16
C ALA A 679 31.43 -10.58 -41.07
N PHE A 680 30.27 -10.01 -41.45
CA PHE A 680 29.25 -9.56 -40.51
C PHE A 680 28.65 -10.73 -39.71
N ILE A 681 28.26 -11.84 -40.38
CA ILE A 681 27.67 -13.00 -39.71
C ILE A 681 28.63 -13.59 -38.67
N GLU A 682 29.90 -13.75 -39.02
CA GLU A 682 30.92 -14.29 -38.10
C GLU A 682 31.11 -13.39 -36.87
N ALA A 683 31.24 -12.07 -37.09
CA ALA A 683 31.35 -11.09 -36.01
C ALA A 683 30.08 -11.06 -35.13
N PHE A 684 28.90 -11.12 -35.75
CA PHE A 684 27.63 -11.07 -35.03
C PHE A 684 27.38 -12.32 -34.19
N LYS A 685 27.71 -13.50 -34.72
CA LYS A 685 27.66 -14.78 -34.00
C LYS A 685 28.50 -14.73 -32.73
N LYS A 686 29.76 -14.29 -32.84
CA LYS A 686 30.66 -14.11 -31.69
C LYS A 686 30.06 -13.16 -30.65
N ARG A 687 29.49 -12.03 -31.08
CA ARG A 687 28.89 -11.05 -30.17
C ARG A 687 27.62 -11.55 -29.49
N ALA A 688 26.76 -12.29 -30.19
CA ALA A 688 25.53 -12.85 -29.64
C ALA A 688 25.80 -13.97 -28.63
N GLN A 689 26.79 -14.82 -28.87
CA GLN A 689 27.20 -15.88 -27.93
C GLN A 689 27.78 -15.33 -26.62
N ALA A 690 28.30 -14.10 -26.64
CA ALA A 690 28.80 -13.41 -25.45
C ALA A 690 27.70 -12.76 -24.58
N ILE A 691 26.43 -12.86 -24.96
CA ILE A 691 25.33 -12.31 -24.16
C ILE A 691 25.10 -13.17 -22.91
N SER A 692 25.17 -12.52 -21.75
CA SER A 692 24.81 -13.14 -20.47
C SER A 692 23.30 -13.23 -20.34
N VAL A 693 22.78 -14.47 -20.37
CA VAL A 693 21.37 -14.81 -20.16
C VAL A 693 21.23 -15.43 -18.77
N GLY A 694 20.43 -14.85 -17.89
CA GLY A 694 20.39 -15.31 -16.50
C GLY A 694 19.37 -14.60 -15.62
N ASP A 695 19.58 -14.68 -14.31
CA ASP A 695 18.74 -14.02 -13.32
C ASP A 695 18.68 -12.50 -13.61
N PRO A 696 17.49 -11.93 -13.83
CA PRO A 696 17.32 -10.49 -14.05
C PRO A 696 17.92 -9.60 -12.97
N PHE A 697 18.05 -10.10 -11.72
CA PHE A 697 18.62 -9.34 -10.61
C PHE A 697 20.16 -9.41 -10.53
N ASP A 698 20.80 -10.29 -11.29
CA ASP A 698 22.27 -10.30 -11.38
C ASP A 698 22.73 -9.10 -12.22
N ALA A 699 23.66 -8.31 -11.66
CA ALA A 699 24.21 -7.12 -12.29
C ALA A 699 24.94 -7.41 -13.61
N ASN A 700 25.38 -8.66 -13.83
CA ASN A 700 26.05 -9.09 -15.06
C ASN A 700 25.09 -9.66 -16.10
N THR A 701 23.80 -9.83 -15.78
CA THR A 701 22.80 -10.31 -16.75
C THR A 701 22.44 -9.19 -17.72
N PHE A 702 22.54 -9.47 -19.01
CA PHE A 702 22.02 -8.58 -20.05
C PHE A 702 20.58 -8.94 -20.41
N GLN A 703 20.30 -10.23 -20.56
CA GLN A 703 19.04 -10.76 -21.05
C GLN A 703 18.35 -11.65 -20.01
N GLY A 704 17.14 -11.30 -19.59
CA GLY A 704 16.34 -12.13 -18.68
C GLY A 704 15.39 -13.12 -19.41
N PRO A 705 14.33 -13.60 -18.75
CA PRO A 705 13.34 -14.50 -19.38
C PRO A 705 12.32 -13.72 -20.23
N GLN A 706 11.57 -14.46 -21.06
CA GLN A 706 10.34 -13.95 -21.67
C GLN A 706 9.26 -13.78 -20.60
N VAL A 707 8.32 -12.87 -20.83
CA VAL A 707 7.31 -12.48 -19.81
C VAL A 707 6.38 -13.61 -19.36
N SER A 708 6.14 -14.63 -20.20
CA SER A 708 5.18 -15.70 -19.90
C SER A 708 5.42 -16.95 -20.74
N GLN A 709 4.88 -18.09 -20.28
CA GLN A 709 4.86 -19.35 -21.04
C GLN A 709 4.26 -19.16 -22.45
N ARG A 710 3.16 -18.42 -22.58
CA ARG A 710 2.51 -18.19 -23.87
C ARG A 710 3.43 -17.48 -24.87
N GLN A 711 4.19 -16.49 -24.41
CA GLN A 711 5.16 -15.80 -25.27
C GLN A 711 6.36 -16.68 -25.58
N PHE A 712 6.84 -17.42 -24.59
CA PHE A 712 7.89 -18.42 -24.80
C PHE A 712 7.50 -19.44 -25.88
N ASP A 713 6.34 -20.06 -25.78
CA ASP A 713 5.85 -21.06 -26.75
C ASP A 713 5.68 -20.46 -28.15
N ARG A 714 5.18 -19.22 -28.23
CA ARG A 714 5.06 -18.49 -29.50
C ARG A 714 6.42 -18.31 -30.16
N ILE A 715 7.42 -17.84 -29.41
CA ILE A 715 8.77 -17.57 -29.93
C ILE A 715 9.45 -18.88 -30.34
N MET A 716 9.37 -19.93 -29.49
CA MET A 716 9.89 -21.25 -29.82
C MET A 716 9.24 -21.83 -31.08
N GLY A 717 7.93 -21.62 -31.27
CA GLY A 717 7.23 -21.98 -32.51
C GLY A 717 7.79 -21.29 -33.76
N TYR A 718 8.13 -20.00 -33.69
CA TYR A 718 8.79 -19.30 -34.80
C TYR A 718 10.21 -19.81 -35.05
N ILE A 719 10.95 -20.20 -34.02
CA ILE A 719 12.28 -20.80 -34.16
C ILE A 719 12.18 -22.13 -34.92
N GLU A 720 11.23 -23.00 -34.56
CA GLU A 720 11.03 -24.26 -35.26
C GLU A 720 10.56 -24.05 -36.71
N GLU A 721 9.67 -23.08 -36.95
CA GLU A 721 9.26 -22.73 -38.31
C GLU A 721 10.44 -22.21 -39.16
N GLY A 722 11.32 -21.39 -38.57
CA GLY A 722 12.53 -20.90 -39.24
C GLY A 722 13.44 -22.06 -39.70
N LYS A 723 13.68 -23.04 -38.83
CA LYS A 723 14.43 -24.25 -39.16
C LYS A 723 13.74 -25.06 -40.26
N LYS A 724 12.42 -25.25 -40.14
CA LYS A 724 11.61 -26.00 -41.13
C LYS A 724 11.58 -25.33 -42.50
N SER A 725 11.65 -24.01 -42.55
CA SER A 725 11.66 -23.23 -43.78
C SER A 725 13.02 -23.21 -44.48
N GLY A 726 14.05 -23.84 -43.92
CA GLY A 726 15.38 -23.96 -44.52
C GLY A 726 16.35 -22.82 -44.16
N ALA A 727 16.01 -21.95 -43.20
CA ALA A 727 16.95 -20.96 -42.70
C ALA A 727 18.04 -21.62 -41.85
N THR A 728 19.26 -21.06 -41.88
CA THR A 728 20.39 -21.57 -41.11
C THR A 728 20.40 -20.94 -39.71
N VAL A 729 20.47 -21.76 -38.65
CA VAL A 729 20.66 -21.28 -37.27
C VAL A 729 22.15 -21.08 -37.01
N GLU A 730 22.62 -19.83 -36.98
CA GLU A 730 24.02 -19.51 -36.72
C GLU A 730 24.39 -19.55 -35.23
N ALA A 731 23.43 -19.18 -34.38
CA ALA A 731 23.54 -19.19 -32.93
C ALA A 731 22.16 -19.40 -32.28
N GLY A 732 22.14 -19.97 -31.08
CA GLY A 732 20.93 -20.13 -30.27
C GLY A 732 19.94 -21.16 -30.83
N GLY A 733 18.67 -20.75 -30.91
CA GLY A 733 17.59 -21.57 -31.45
C GLY A 733 17.04 -22.63 -30.48
N LYS A 734 17.28 -22.47 -29.17
CA LYS A 734 16.85 -23.38 -28.10
C LYS A 734 16.49 -22.61 -26.83
N GLN A 735 15.80 -23.31 -25.92
CA GLN A 735 15.63 -22.87 -24.54
C GLN A 735 16.99 -22.80 -23.83
N GLN A 736 17.14 -21.83 -22.92
CA GLN A 736 18.29 -21.73 -22.02
C GLN A 736 17.91 -22.28 -20.63
N GLY A 737 18.67 -23.26 -20.13
CA GLY A 737 18.40 -23.89 -18.83
C GLY A 737 17.12 -24.73 -18.80
N SER A 738 16.70 -25.14 -17.60
CA SER A 738 15.56 -26.03 -17.37
C SER A 738 14.40 -25.39 -16.59
N LYS A 739 14.56 -24.15 -16.12
CA LYS A 739 13.56 -23.39 -15.36
C LYS A 739 13.46 -21.97 -15.90
N GLY A 740 12.25 -21.40 -15.82
CA GLY A 740 11.95 -20.08 -16.36
C GLY A 740 11.84 -20.06 -17.88
N TYR A 741 11.39 -18.93 -18.41
CA TYR A 741 11.05 -18.75 -19.82
C TYR A 741 12.23 -18.20 -20.63
N PHE A 742 13.42 -18.78 -20.48
CA PHE A 742 14.63 -18.25 -21.11
C PHE A 742 14.86 -18.83 -22.51
N ILE A 743 15.15 -17.97 -23.48
CA ILE A 743 15.44 -18.36 -24.87
C ILE A 743 16.83 -17.85 -25.22
N GLN A 744 17.63 -18.68 -25.90
CA GLN A 744 18.96 -18.28 -26.36
C GLN A 744 18.88 -17.16 -27.42
N PRO A 745 19.80 -16.18 -27.40
CA PRO A 745 19.98 -15.23 -28.50
C PRO A 745 20.13 -15.98 -29.82
N THR A 746 19.16 -15.82 -30.72
CA THR A 746 19.04 -16.64 -31.93
C THR A 746 19.32 -15.81 -33.17
N ILE A 747 20.16 -16.33 -34.06
CA ILE A 747 20.47 -15.73 -35.36
C ILE A 747 20.09 -16.72 -36.47
N PHE A 748 19.20 -16.28 -37.36
CA PHE A 748 18.93 -16.96 -38.62
C PHE A 748 19.63 -16.25 -39.78
N SER A 749 20.41 -16.99 -40.56
CA SER A 749 21.03 -16.54 -41.81
C SER A 749 20.38 -17.26 -43.00
N ASN A 750 20.71 -16.82 -44.22
CA ASN A 750 20.15 -17.36 -45.47
C ASN A 750 18.62 -17.29 -45.52
N VAL A 751 18.06 -16.21 -44.94
CA VAL A 751 16.61 -16.01 -44.88
C VAL A 751 16.12 -15.40 -46.19
N THR A 752 15.02 -15.95 -46.73
CA THR A 752 14.33 -15.40 -47.91
C THR A 752 13.12 -14.57 -47.50
N ALA A 753 12.66 -13.69 -48.40
CA ALA A 753 11.58 -12.75 -48.12
C ALA A 753 10.25 -13.44 -47.77
N ASP A 754 9.98 -14.63 -48.30
CA ASP A 754 8.73 -15.38 -48.07
C ASP A 754 8.67 -16.11 -46.73
N MET A 755 9.79 -16.26 -46.02
CA MET A 755 9.81 -16.95 -44.73
C MET A 755 9.04 -16.16 -43.67
N LYS A 756 8.23 -16.87 -42.85
CA LYS A 756 7.46 -16.24 -41.76
C LYS A 756 8.34 -15.47 -40.77
N ILE A 757 9.53 -15.98 -40.47
CA ILE A 757 10.50 -15.30 -39.58
C ILE A 757 11.00 -13.97 -40.16
N MET A 758 10.85 -13.74 -41.47
CA MET A 758 11.13 -12.48 -42.14
C MET A 758 9.89 -11.57 -42.19
N GLN A 759 8.68 -12.13 -42.33
CA GLN A 759 7.46 -11.36 -42.51
C GLN A 759 6.75 -10.94 -41.20
N GLU A 760 6.83 -11.78 -40.17
CA GLU A 760 6.03 -11.64 -38.96
C GLU A 760 6.84 -11.16 -37.75
N GLU A 761 6.15 -10.47 -36.84
CA GLU A 761 6.69 -10.06 -35.55
C GLU A 761 6.76 -11.26 -34.59
N ILE A 762 8.00 -11.66 -34.26
CA ILE A 762 8.30 -12.75 -33.32
C ILE A 762 8.18 -12.26 -31.87
N PHE A 763 8.69 -11.06 -31.59
CA PHE A 763 8.69 -10.41 -30.27
C PHE A 763 9.49 -11.17 -29.20
N GLY A 764 10.69 -11.62 -29.59
CA GLY A 764 11.65 -12.35 -28.76
C GLY A 764 13.06 -12.20 -29.31
N PRO A 765 14.07 -12.87 -28.70
CA PRO A 765 15.49 -12.67 -29.02
C PRO A 765 15.90 -13.45 -30.28
N VAL A 766 15.22 -13.17 -31.41
CA VAL A 766 15.37 -13.89 -32.68
C VAL A 766 15.48 -12.89 -33.83
N ILE A 767 16.58 -12.98 -34.59
CA ILE A 767 16.85 -12.10 -35.73
C ILE A 767 16.95 -12.89 -37.03
N ALA A 768 16.43 -12.32 -38.11
CA ALA A 768 16.55 -12.85 -39.46
C ALA A 768 17.48 -11.96 -40.28
N VAL A 769 18.50 -12.56 -40.93
CA VAL A 769 19.51 -11.85 -41.71
C VAL A 769 19.43 -12.29 -43.18
N ALA A 770 19.34 -11.30 -44.07
CA ALA A 770 19.29 -11.48 -45.52
C ALA A 770 20.34 -10.61 -46.23
N LYS A 771 20.72 -11.02 -47.45
CA LYS A 771 21.64 -10.27 -48.32
C LYS A 771 20.89 -9.23 -49.15
N PHE A 772 21.58 -8.17 -49.53
CA PHE A 772 21.18 -7.27 -50.62
C PHE A 772 22.40 -6.84 -51.45
N LYS A 773 22.17 -6.35 -52.68
CA LYS A 773 23.22 -5.90 -53.60
C LYS A 773 23.25 -4.39 -53.77
N THR A 774 22.09 -3.77 -54.02
CA THR A 774 22.00 -2.33 -54.32
C THR A 774 21.14 -1.56 -53.33
N GLU A 775 21.32 -0.23 -53.32
CA GLU A 775 20.54 0.70 -52.49
C GLU A 775 19.03 0.61 -52.81
N GLU A 776 18.68 0.54 -54.10
CA GLU A 776 17.28 0.46 -54.56
C GLU A 776 16.62 -0.84 -54.13
N GLU A 777 17.36 -1.95 -54.21
CA GLU A 777 16.90 -3.27 -53.78
C GLU A 777 16.56 -3.27 -52.29
N VAL A 778 17.47 -2.78 -51.44
CA VAL A 778 17.26 -2.83 -49.99
C VAL A 778 16.17 -1.88 -49.53
N ILE A 779 15.98 -0.73 -50.19
CA ILE A 779 14.84 0.16 -49.95
C ILE A 779 13.53 -0.57 -50.25
N LYS A 780 13.44 -1.26 -51.39
CA LYS A 780 12.25 -2.05 -51.76
C LYS A 780 11.98 -3.16 -50.75
N MET A 781 12.98 -3.96 -50.39
CA MET A 781 12.85 -5.06 -49.42
C MET A 781 12.49 -4.56 -48.02
N SER A 782 13.04 -3.43 -47.61
CA SER A 782 12.75 -2.81 -46.30
C SER A 782 11.31 -2.33 -46.21
N ASN A 783 10.82 -1.72 -47.29
CA ASN A 783 9.46 -1.22 -47.42
C ASN A 783 8.43 -2.30 -47.75
N ASP A 784 8.86 -3.50 -48.18
CA ASP A 784 7.98 -4.66 -48.38
C ASP A 784 7.64 -5.30 -47.03
N SER A 785 6.73 -4.64 -46.32
CA SER A 785 6.16 -5.09 -45.07
C SER A 785 4.87 -4.32 -44.79
N PRO A 786 3.85 -4.94 -44.17
CA PRO A 786 2.69 -4.21 -43.69
C PRO A 786 3.02 -3.25 -42.52
N TYR A 787 4.17 -3.45 -41.87
CA TYR A 787 4.65 -2.64 -40.76
C TYR A 787 5.48 -1.43 -41.23
N GLY A 788 5.66 -0.46 -40.34
CA GLY A 788 6.40 0.78 -40.61
C GLY A 788 6.74 1.55 -39.35
N LEU A 789 7.19 0.86 -38.29
CA LEU A 789 7.47 1.49 -36.99
C LEU A 789 8.84 2.18 -36.99
N ALA A 790 9.93 1.41 -37.10
CA ALA A 790 11.29 1.95 -37.06
C ALA A 790 12.18 1.34 -38.14
N ALA A 791 13.36 1.92 -38.37
CA ALA A 791 14.42 1.38 -39.21
C ALA A 791 15.83 1.83 -38.75
N GLY A 792 16.86 1.11 -39.20
CA GLY A 792 18.27 1.42 -38.96
C GLY A 792 19.07 1.41 -40.25
N VAL A 793 20.04 2.31 -40.37
CA VAL A 793 20.97 2.41 -41.50
C VAL A 793 22.40 2.56 -40.97
N HIS A 794 23.28 1.65 -41.35
CA HIS A 794 24.70 1.67 -41.01
C HIS A 794 25.51 1.89 -42.29
N THR A 795 26.20 3.03 -42.38
CA THR A 795 27.02 3.47 -43.52
C THR A 795 27.92 4.63 -43.10
N LYS A 796 29.08 4.81 -43.73
CA LYS A 796 29.95 5.99 -43.54
C LYS A 796 29.64 7.08 -44.57
N ASP A 797 28.98 6.75 -45.67
CA ASP A 797 28.54 7.69 -46.68
C ASP A 797 27.29 8.47 -46.25
N LEU A 798 27.45 9.79 -46.08
CA LEU A 798 26.38 10.69 -45.67
C LEU A 798 25.24 10.78 -46.71
N ASN A 799 25.55 10.72 -47.99
CA ASN A 799 24.54 10.80 -49.03
C ASN A 799 23.67 9.53 -49.04
N THR A 800 24.28 8.36 -48.87
CA THR A 800 23.56 7.09 -48.69
C THR A 800 22.69 7.15 -47.45
N ALA A 801 23.23 7.62 -46.32
CA ALA A 801 22.45 7.78 -45.08
C ALA A 801 21.20 8.65 -45.31
N ILE A 802 21.33 9.81 -45.96
CA ILE A 802 20.21 10.72 -46.23
C ILE A 802 19.22 10.12 -47.22
N ARG A 803 19.67 9.58 -48.37
CA ARG A 803 18.79 9.02 -49.39
C ARG A 803 17.99 7.83 -48.87
N VAL A 804 18.66 6.90 -48.20
CA VAL A 804 18.02 5.69 -47.67
C VAL A 804 17.08 6.05 -46.54
N SER A 805 17.50 6.87 -45.57
CA SER A 805 16.61 7.24 -44.46
C SER A 805 15.34 7.97 -44.91
N ASN A 806 15.44 8.87 -45.88
CA ASN A 806 14.27 9.56 -46.46
C ASN A 806 13.35 8.64 -47.28
N SER A 807 13.87 7.54 -47.81
CA SER A 807 13.11 6.60 -48.65
C SER A 807 12.42 5.49 -47.87
N LEU A 808 12.80 5.29 -46.60
CA LEU A 808 12.22 4.26 -45.75
C LEU A 808 10.86 4.69 -45.18
N LEU A 809 9.86 3.83 -45.34
CA LEU A 809 8.51 4.03 -44.80
C LEU A 809 8.44 3.58 -43.34
N ALA A 810 9.19 4.26 -42.48
CA ALA A 810 9.26 4.04 -41.04
C ALA A 810 9.04 5.35 -40.29
N GLY A 811 8.43 5.28 -39.10
CA GLY A 811 8.19 6.49 -38.30
C GLY A 811 9.45 7.06 -37.65
N THR A 812 10.42 6.20 -37.32
CA THR A 812 11.74 6.59 -36.82
C THR A 812 12.83 5.86 -37.61
N VAL A 813 13.84 6.59 -38.09
CA VAL A 813 15.03 6.00 -38.73
C VAL A 813 16.27 6.42 -37.96
N TRP A 814 17.05 5.45 -37.51
CA TRP A 814 18.34 5.69 -36.87
C TRP A 814 19.48 5.46 -37.87
N VAL A 815 20.45 6.38 -37.90
CA VAL A 815 21.67 6.24 -38.71
C VAL A 815 22.85 6.02 -37.76
N ASN A 816 23.60 4.93 -37.97
CA ASN A 816 24.77 4.55 -37.17
C ASN A 816 24.50 4.39 -35.66
N CYS A 817 23.24 4.15 -35.30
CA CYS A 817 22.77 3.79 -33.96
C CYS A 817 21.43 3.02 -34.09
N TYR A 818 20.89 2.51 -32.98
CA TYR A 818 19.58 1.85 -33.00
C TYR A 818 18.89 1.93 -31.64
N ASN A 819 17.55 1.95 -31.62
CA ASN A 819 16.73 1.91 -30.40
C ASN A 819 16.97 3.09 -29.42
N MET A 820 17.48 4.22 -29.92
CA MET A 820 17.71 5.44 -29.13
C MET A 820 16.44 6.29 -29.11
N VAL A 821 15.44 5.87 -28.32
CA VAL A 821 14.18 6.61 -28.15
C VAL A 821 14.35 7.74 -27.15
N HIS A 822 13.86 8.93 -27.48
CA HIS A 822 13.99 10.12 -26.64
C HIS A 822 12.68 10.89 -26.57
N HIS A 823 12.32 11.40 -25.39
CA HIS A 823 10.98 11.95 -25.13
C HIS A 823 10.66 13.26 -25.90
N GLN A 824 11.68 13.93 -26.42
CA GLN A 824 11.59 15.14 -27.25
C GLN A 824 11.26 14.80 -28.71
N GLN A 825 11.55 13.59 -29.15
CA GLN A 825 11.37 13.19 -30.53
C GLN A 825 10.05 12.44 -30.68
N PRO A 826 9.18 12.82 -31.63
CA PRO A 826 7.96 12.07 -31.88
C PRO A 826 8.32 10.64 -32.30
N PHE A 827 7.71 9.69 -31.62
CA PHE A 827 7.79 8.27 -31.91
C PHE A 827 6.46 7.79 -32.49
N GLY A 828 6.53 6.90 -33.45
CA GLY A 828 5.33 6.30 -34.02
C GLY A 828 5.62 5.76 -35.41
N ARG A 829 4.65 5.84 -36.31
CA ARG A 829 4.54 4.81 -37.34
C ARG A 829 3.97 5.23 -38.69
N TYR A 830 4.28 4.40 -39.67
CA TYR A 830 3.63 4.26 -40.96
C TYR A 830 2.79 2.98 -40.98
N LYS A 831 1.89 2.89 -41.96
CA LYS A 831 1.14 1.66 -42.32
C LYS A 831 0.43 1.02 -41.10
N GLN A 832 0.51 -0.32 -40.96
CA GLN A 832 -0.21 -1.07 -39.92
C GLN A 832 0.49 -1.06 -38.57
N SER A 833 1.64 -0.40 -38.42
CA SER A 833 2.23 -0.16 -37.11
C SER A 833 1.43 0.86 -36.29
N GLY A 834 0.38 1.47 -36.88
CA GLY A 834 -0.67 2.19 -36.17
C GLY A 834 -1.01 3.62 -36.63
N ILE A 835 -1.69 4.42 -35.78
CA ILE A 835 -2.33 5.71 -36.11
C ILE A 835 -2.09 6.83 -35.08
N GLY A 836 -1.38 7.90 -35.45
CA GLY A 836 -1.01 9.04 -34.57
C GLY A 836 0.50 9.08 -34.28
N ARG A 837 0.92 9.74 -33.19
CA ARG A 837 2.31 9.73 -32.67
C ARG A 837 2.30 9.80 -31.14
N GLU A 838 3.21 9.13 -30.45
CA GLU A 838 3.52 9.37 -29.03
C GLU A 838 4.87 10.11 -28.92
N LEU A 839 5.20 10.68 -27.75
CA LEU A 839 6.39 11.53 -27.54
C LEU A 839 6.42 12.85 -28.35
N GLY A 840 7.36 13.73 -27.96
CA GLY A 840 7.54 15.04 -28.55
C GLY A 840 6.33 15.96 -28.40
N GLU A 841 6.41 17.13 -29.02
CA GLU A 841 5.27 18.07 -29.13
C GLU A 841 4.08 17.44 -29.86
N ALA A 842 4.36 16.65 -30.90
CA ALA A 842 3.34 16.05 -31.76
C ALA A 842 2.33 15.17 -30.99
N ALA A 843 2.73 14.58 -29.86
CA ALA A 843 1.83 13.78 -29.05
C ALA A 843 0.70 14.58 -28.41
N LEU A 844 0.91 15.87 -28.12
CA LEU A 844 -0.07 16.75 -27.47
C LEU A 844 -1.33 16.90 -28.32
N ALA A 845 -1.19 16.95 -29.65
CA ALA A 845 -2.29 17.06 -30.59
C ALA A 845 -3.25 15.86 -30.55
N ASN A 846 -2.82 14.69 -30.05
CA ASN A 846 -3.73 13.56 -29.85
C ASN A 846 -4.65 13.76 -28.65
N TYR A 847 -4.37 14.74 -27.78
CA TYR A 847 -5.05 14.96 -26.50
C TYR A 847 -5.75 16.32 -26.43
N THR A 848 -5.80 17.06 -27.55
CA THR A 848 -6.52 18.31 -27.67
C THR A 848 -7.54 18.29 -28.79
N GLN A 849 -8.60 19.08 -28.64
CA GLN A 849 -9.54 19.45 -29.68
C GLN A 849 -9.38 20.93 -29.99
N THR A 850 -9.24 21.27 -31.26
CA THR A 850 -9.22 22.68 -31.69
C THR A 850 -10.65 23.22 -31.75
N LYS A 851 -10.90 24.32 -31.03
CA LYS A 851 -12.10 25.15 -31.14
C LYS A 851 -11.75 26.44 -31.87
N SER A 852 -12.47 26.77 -32.94
CA SER A 852 -12.37 28.07 -33.62
C SER A 852 -13.42 29.02 -33.05
N VAL A 853 -13.00 30.24 -32.71
CA VAL A 853 -13.87 31.31 -32.22
C VAL A 853 -13.75 32.50 -33.17
N ALA A 854 -14.89 33.02 -33.60
CA ALA A 854 -15.01 34.22 -34.40
C ALA A 854 -15.85 35.24 -33.63
N ILE A 855 -15.33 36.44 -33.46
CA ILE A 855 -16.02 37.55 -32.80
C ILE A 855 -16.14 38.69 -33.80
N ARG A 856 -17.37 39.07 -34.14
CA ARG A 856 -17.60 40.27 -34.93
C ARG A 856 -17.39 41.50 -34.05
N LEU A 857 -16.54 42.41 -34.53
CA LEU A 857 -16.18 43.65 -33.82
C LEU A 857 -16.99 44.85 -34.31
N SER A 858 -17.68 44.71 -35.45
CA SER A 858 -18.58 45.70 -36.05
C SER A 858 -20.06 45.35 -35.85
N GLY A 859 -20.97 46.26 -36.23
CA GLY A 859 -22.42 46.04 -36.20
C GLY A 859 -22.89 44.93 -37.14
N ALA A 860 -24.15 44.51 -37.04
CA ALA A 860 -24.74 43.48 -37.91
C ALA A 860 -24.51 43.81 -39.40
N LEU A 861 -24.41 42.77 -40.23
CA LEU A 861 -24.20 42.92 -41.68
C LEU A 861 -25.42 43.55 -42.39
N PHE A 862 -26.56 43.60 -41.72
CA PHE A 862 -27.85 44.07 -42.25
C PHE A 862 -28.47 45.11 -41.33
#